data_AF-A0A850AY43-F1
#
_entry.id   AF-A0A850AY43-F1
#
_cell.length_a   1.000
_cell.length_b   1.000
_cell.length_c   1.000
_cell.angle_alpha   90.00
_cell.angle_beta   90.00
_cell.angle_gamma   90.00
#
_symmetry.space_group_name_H-M   'P 1'
#
loop_
_entity.id
_entity.type
_entity.pdbx_description
1 polymer ?
#
loop_
_entity_poly.entity_id
_entity_poly.type
_entity_poly.pdbx_seq_one_letter_code
_entity_poly.pdbx_strand_id
1 'polypeptide(L)'
;MSALPPTADQLPEERLRAAGLQDTARARRLLVGLAGQGVTDEDVALLLPSLLDAVGDCPDPDRSLGNFVRWAEALVNRSTHFRYLLTHPAGLRILFAVGAASQYLADLLARDPEYVEILTNPGVRSGARPPDQVLRELSGLVKRIATPSLQLDAMRRFRQREYLRIAARDILGLADMPTTALEFSNLADACIQICVELASEEAHHRYPDRTLPGMAVIALGKLGGRELNYSSDIDLIFVCDDLQDSDAGAIELELVTFVAEKVVAFLSRDTSQGHLFRVDVRLRPEGRFGALVRSLSSYRAYYESWAETWERQAMLKARTVAGDRRIGHAFVNSLAPFTYPRVMTGTMIEEIRANKRRMEAPALKSGEPSANVKIGIGGIRDIEFAVQYLQMRHGSTDPMVRTVGTLPAIARLRQSRFLSDLDARRLTDGYIFLRTVEHRLQLLYDRQTQSLPPRGRERDLLARRLGFADSNAFHAEYDRVCAEVRSIHEHILGIEPNDTSTYPDVSWTGLLAAPEDSRSMAELEEQLRAEGFHDPEQAVRTIKISLLGTGHGREAPDAAAAFRKLAERLIPACAASGDPDAALSGISLLAEANPNRAEWYSALEHSPDLMRRLVRLAAASVPMISTLARRLEWIDLLVSEVISDPEAKPIEVTSAELQERLPAHSDAPELDSLSFWDALATYLHRERLRIGARDIWGEADVETIALELTRLSEVALSTILDHCVRTLPNSASAPPIAIIGLGKFGGMELSYGSDLDLLFVLADEAADRAEGTASTAGGRLGSALAEAVIDSTRFLRQRGLPFVLDPRLRPDGRFGAVAMSVAQLQQYYESRAEMWERQALIKARLVAGSEELGANVVEILRRAVYCSPFTQEHDAAVRAMKTRIESERLKRGEEYSDLKLGHGGLSDCEFVTQLYQLRFGPEHPSARAVGTTQALDALACVGGLPPSDAARFVENYRYLGRVRNRLALIAGQPIDTLPSDRQRLRALAIGLGVLDSGAIRAEEGLIAEIRERMQETRRLFELRFTADTARSVNA
;
A
#
# COMPACT_ATOMS: atom_id res chain seq x y z
N MET A 1 57.84 -24.42 -55.23
CA MET A 1 57.05 -25.27 -54.32
C MET A 1 57.17 -24.65 -52.93
N SER A 2 56.18 -23.86 -52.51
CA SER A 2 56.12 -23.38 -51.12
C SER A 2 55.99 -24.60 -50.22
N ALA A 3 56.82 -24.73 -49.18
CA ALA A 3 56.65 -25.78 -48.20
C ALA A 3 55.21 -25.70 -47.63
N LEU A 4 54.52 -26.84 -47.59
CA LEU A 4 53.21 -26.93 -46.95
C LEU A 4 53.35 -26.49 -45.47
N PRO A 5 52.40 -25.69 -44.95
CA PRO A 5 52.43 -25.29 -43.54
C PRO A 5 52.41 -26.53 -42.62
N PRO A 6 53.04 -26.46 -41.43
CA PRO A 6 53.05 -27.57 -40.49
C PRO A 6 51.63 -27.95 -40.09
N THR A 7 51.34 -29.25 -40.04
CA THR A 7 50.06 -29.79 -39.58
C THR A 7 49.87 -29.56 -38.08
N ALA A 8 48.63 -29.62 -37.59
CA ALA A 8 48.29 -29.29 -36.19
C ALA A 8 49.05 -30.13 -35.15
N ASP A 9 49.34 -31.39 -35.46
CA ASP A 9 50.12 -32.32 -34.64
C ASP A 9 51.62 -31.98 -34.57
N GLN A 10 52.13 -31.26 -35.57
CA GLN A 10 53.54 -30.86 -35.70
C GLN A 10 53.84 -29.48 -35.10
N LEU A 11 52.82 -28.76 -34.59
CA LEU A 11 53.03 -27.44 -34.00
C LEU A 11 53.93 -27.50 -32.74
N PRO A 12 54.98 -26.68 -32.64
CA PRO A 12 55.78 -26.56 -31.42
C PRO A 12 54.94 -26.05 -30.24
N GLU A 13 55.19 -26.57 -29.03
CA GLU A 13 54.48 -26.11 -27.82
C GLU A 13 54.64 -24.61 -27.58
N GLU A 14 55.83 -24.07 -27.84
CA GLU A 14 56.16 -22.64 -27.75
C GLU A 14 55.22 -21.77 -28.59
N ARG A 15 54.83 -22.25 -29.78
CA ARG A 15 53.92 -21.51 -30.67
C ARG A 15 52.49 -21.47 -30.14
N LEU A 16 52.04 -22.55 -29.49
CA LEU A 16 50.72 -22.59 -28.83
C LEU A 16 50.71 -21.66 -27.60
N ARG A 17 51.79 -21.65 -26.80
CA ARG A 17 51.94 -20.74 -25.66
C ARG A 17 52.01 -19.28 -26.09
N ALA A 18 52.70 -18.99 -27.20
CA ALA A 18 52.78 -17.64 -27.78
C ALA A 18 51.40 -17.12 -28.22
N ALA A 19 50.51 -18.01 -28.65
CA ALA A 19 49.10 -17.70 -28.93
C ALA A 19 48.21 -17.62 -27.67
N GLY A 20 48.80 -17.62 -26.47
CA GLY A 20 48.08 -17.45 -25.20
C GLY A 20 47.39 -18.70 -24.65
N LEU A 21 47.52 -19.86 -25.32
CA LEU A 21 46.93 -21.13 -24.89
C LEU A 21 47.71 -21.72 -23.71
N GLN A 22 47.04 -21.91 -22.58
CA GLN A 22 47.65 -22.43 -21.36
C GLN A 22 47.70 -23.97 -21.35
N ASP A 23 46.64 -24.65 -21.80
CA ASP A 23 46.60 -26.11 -21.91
C ASP A 23 46.96 -26.55 -23.34
N THR A 24 48.26 -26.51 -23.62
CA THR A 24 48.83 -26.81 -24.95
C THR A 24 48.53 -28.23 -25.42
N ALA A 25 48.43 -29.19 -24.49
CA ALA A 25 48.09 -30.57 -24.79
C ALA A 25 46.63 -30.71 -25.25
N ARG A 26 45.68 -30.06 -24.55
CA ARG A 26 44.29 -30.02 -24.96
C ARG A 26 44.10 -29.22 -26.26
N ALA A 27 44.76 -28.08 -26.39
CA ALA A 27 44.68 -27.26 -27.59
C ALA A 27 45.12 -28.04 -28.84
N ARG A 28 46.24 -28.78 -28.76
CA ARG A 28 46.70 -29.65 -29.85
C ARG A 28 45.64 -30.69 -30.23
N ARG A 29 45.05 -31.39 -29.25
CA ARG A 29 43.99 -32.37 -29.50
C ARG A 29 42.78 -31.75 -30.21
N LEU A 30 42.34 -30.57 -29.75
CA LEU A 30 41.22 -29.85 -30.37
C LEU A 30 41.52 -29.43 -31.80
N LEU A 31 42.73 -28.93 -32.09
CA LEU A 31 43.13 -28.51 -33.43
C LEU A 31 43.23 -29.70 -34.41
N VAL A 32 43.76 -30.84 -33.96
CA VAL A 32 43.78 -32.08 -34.76
C VAL A 32 42.36 -32.58 -35.04
N GLY A 33 41.44 -32.46 -34.07
CA GLY A 33 40.04 -32.86 -34.23
C GLY A 33 39.21 -32.03 -35.21
N LEU A 34 39.74 -30.91 -35.73
CA LEU A 34 39.04 -30.10 -36.73
C LEU A 34 38.96 -30.78 -38.11
N ALA A 35 39.88 -31.70 -38.41
CA ALA A 35 39.83 -32.51 -39.63
C ALA A 35 38.66 -33.51 -39.60
N GLY A 36 38.09 -33.82 -40.77
CA GLY A 36 36.92 -34.67 -40.93
C GLY A 36 35.72 -33.98 -41.60
N GLN A 37 34.71 -34.76 -41.99
CA GLN A 37 33.50 -34.28 -42.71
C GLN A 37 33.81 -33.34 -43.91
N GLY A 38 34.80 -33.72 -44.72
CA GLY A 38 35.19 -32.98 -45.93
C GLY A 38 36.21 -31.86 -45.72
N VAL A 39 36.74 -31.69 -44.50
CA VAL A 39 37.94 -30.86 -44.21
C VAL A 39 39.15 -31.77 -44.06
N THR A 40 40.22 -31.48 -44.81
CA THR A 40 41.49 -32.23 -44.77
C THR A 40 42.47 -31.64 -43.76
N ASP A 41 43.50 -32.40 -43.38
CA ASP A 41 44.59 -31.87 -42.54
C ASP A 41 45.34 -30.69 -43.19
N GLU A 42 45.38 -30.66 -44.53
CA GLU A 42 45.95 -29.56 -45.30
C GLU A 42 45.09 -28.29 -45.19
N ASP A 43 43.76 -28.42 -45.28
CA ASP A 43 42.83 -27.30 -45.09
C ASP A 43 42.97 -26.69 -43.68
N VAL A 44 43.12 -27.53 -42.65
CA VAL A 44 43.39 -27.09 -41.28
C VAL A 44 44.75 -26.39 -41.21
N ALA A 45 45.79 -26.96 -41.80
CA ALA A 45 47.14 -26.39 -41.80
C ALA A 45 47.19 -25.00 -42.45
N LEU A 46 46.40 -24.76 -43.50
CA LEU A 46 46.24 -23.43 -44.12
C LEU A 46 45.53 -22.42 -43.21
N LEU A 47 44.59 -22.87 -42.38
CA LEU A 47 43.83 -22.01 -41.45
C LEU A 47 44.61 -21.67 -40.18
N LEU A 48 45.52 -22.57 -39.74
CA LEU A 48 46.24 -22.47 -38.46
C LEU A 48 46.90 -21.11 -38.20
N PRO A 49 47.62 -20.46 -39.15
CA PRO A 49 48.25 -19.17 -38.87
C PRO A 49 47.22 -18.09 -38.47
N SER A 50 46.17 -17.92 -39.28
CA SER A 50 45.11 -16.94 -39.02
C SER A 50 44.31 -17.28 -37.77
N LEU A 51 44.13 -18.58 -37.49
CA LEU A 51 43.44 -19.06 -36.30
C LEU A 51 44.25 -18.77 -35.02
N LEU A 52 45.54 -19.06 -35.02
CA LEU A 52 46.43 -18.82 -33.86
C LEU A 52 46.59 -17.33 -33.57
N ASP A 53 46.66 -16.48 -34.60
CA ASP A 53 46.66 -15.03 -34.42
C ASP A 53 45.33 -14.55 -33.82
N ALA A 54 44.20 -15.02 -34.37
CA ALA A 54 42.88 -14.60 -33.91
C ALA A 54 42.53 -15.08 -32.49
N VAL A 55 42.96 -16.29 -32.10
CA VAL A 55 42.73 -16.81 -30.74
C VAL A 55 43.63 -16.13 -29.72
N GLY A 56 44.86 -15.73 -30.10
CA GLY A 56 45.78 -14.99 -29.23
C GLY A 56 45.29 -13.58 -28.88
N ASP A 57 44.50 -12.97 -29.75
CA ASP A 57 43.92 -11.64 -29.54
C ASP A 57 42.70 -11.64 -28.58
N CYS A 58 42.17 -12.81 -28.22
CA CYS A 58 40.97 -12.88 -27.38
C CYS A 58 41.30 -12.98 -25.87
N PRO A 59 40.40 -12.51 -24.98
CA PRO A 59 40.65 -12.52 -23.53
C PRO A 59 40.88 -13.91 -22.91
N ASP A 60 40.26 -14.97 -23.45
CA ASP A 60 40.32 -16.36 -22.96
C ASP A 60 40.56 -17.35 -24.12
N PRO A 61 41.82 -17.51 -24.58
CA PRO A 61 42.17 -18.34 -25.74
C PRO A 61 41.73 -19.80 -25.63
N ASP A 62 41.95 -20.44 -24.47
CA ASP A 62 41.62 -21.85 -24.24
C ASP A 62 40.10 -22.11 -24.34
N ARG A 63 39.28 -21.28 -23.69
CA ARG A 63 37.81 -21.39 -23.76
C ARG A 63 37.33 -21.16 -25.18
N SER A 64 37.84 -20.10 -25.81
CA SER A 64 37.36 -19.73 -27.13
C SER A 64 37.74 -20.74 -28.21
N LEU A 65 38.90 -21.38 -28.11
CA LEU A 65 39.28 -22.51 -28.96
C LEU A 65 38.31 -23.68 -28.79
N GLY A 66 37.99 -24.05 -27.55
CA GLY A 66 37.01 -25.10 -27.27
C GLY A 66 35.62 -24.78 -27.85
N ASN A 67 35.17 -23.53 -27.72
CA ASN A 67 33.89 -23.07 -28.26
C ASN A 67 33.87 -23.06 -29.80
N PHE A 68 34.96 -22.65 -30.44
CA PHE A 68 35.10 -22.71 -31.89
C PHE A 68 35.02 -24.16 -32.41
N VAL A 69 35.70 -25.10 -31.76
CA VAL A 69 35.67 -26.53 -32.15
C VAL A 69 34.27 -27.10 -31.99
N ARG A 70 33.56 -26.81 -30.88
CA ARG A 70 32.17 -27.25 -30.68
C ARG A 70 31.23 -26.75 -31.76
N TRP A 71 31.37 -25.49 -32.18
CA TRP A 71 30.61 -24.96 -33.31
C TRP A 71 30.96 -25.69 -34.60
N ALA A 72 32.26 -25.91 -34.89
CA ALA A 72 32.71 -26.61 -36.09
C ALA A 72 32.23 -28.08 -36.14
N GLU A 73 32.11 -28.74 -34.99
CA GLU A 73 31.56 -30.09 -34.84
C GLU A 73 30.07 -30.19 -35.10
N ALA A 74 29.32 -29.12 -34.80
CA ALA A 74 27.87 -29.07 -35.03
C ALA A 74 27.49 -28.79 -36.49
N LEU A 75 28.43 -28.34 -37.33
CA LEU A 75 28.16 -28.04 -38.74
C LEU A 75 27.89 -29.31 -39.55
N VAL A 76 26.78 -29.32 -40.30
CA VAL A 76 26.46 -30.40 -41.25
C VAL A 76 27.46 -30.43 -42.42
N ASN A 77 27.97 -29.27 -42.86
CA ASN A 77 28.96 -29.15 -43.94
C ASN A 77 30.14 -28.26 -43.53
N ARG A 78 31.10 -28.84 -42.80
CA ARG A 78 32.27 -28.13 -42.27
C ARG A 78 33.15 -27.51 -43.38
N SER A 79 33.27 -28.17 -44.53
CA SER A 79 34.13 -27.73 -45.64
C SER A 79 33.78 -26.35 -46.20
N THR A 80 32.49 -26.02 -46.30
CA THR A 80 32.03 -24.73 -46.85
C THR A 80 32.39 -23.57 -45.94
N HIS A 81 32.16 -23.73 -44.64
CA HIS A 81 32.49 -22.70 -43.64
C HIS A 81 34.00 -22.51 -43.48
N PHE A 82 34.79 -23.59 -43.56
CA PHE A 82 36.25 -23.49 -43.47
C PHE A 82 36.84 -22.73 -44.67
N ARG A 83 36.38 -23.00 -45.90
CA ARG A 83 36.78 -22.22 -47.07
C ARG A 83 36.38 -20.75 -46.97
N TYR A 84 35.20 -20.47 -46.42
CA TYR A 84 34.79 -19.09 -46.14
C TYR A 84 35.76 -18.41 -45.15
N LEU A 85 36.11 -19.06 -44.04
CA LEU A 85 37.03 -18.51 -43.05
C LEU A 85 38.46 -18.34 -43.59
N LEU A 86 38.93 -19.23 -44.46
CA LEU A 86 40.21 -19.09 -45.16
C LEU A 86 40.25 -17.83 -46.06
N THR A 87 39.14 -17.53 -46.74
CA THR A 87 39.03 -16.36 -47.62
C THR A 87 38.66 -15.08 -46.86
N HIS A 88 38.08 -15.20 -45.67
CA HIS A 88 37.61 -14.09 -44.82
C HIS A 88 38.10 -14.26 -43.37
N PRO A 89 39.42 -14.12 -43.12
CA PRO A 89 40.02 -14.40 -41.81
C PRO A 89 39.48 -13.50 -40.68
N ALA A 90 38.90 -12.34 -41.01
CA ALA A 90 38.19 -11.51 -40.03
C ALA A 90 37.03 -12.24 -39.32
N GLY A 91 36.43 -13.25 -39.96
CA GLY A 91 35.40 -14.09 -39.36
C GLY A 91 35.92 -14.87 -38.15
N LEU A 92 37.18 -15.32 -38.17
CA LEU A 92 37.81 -16.01 -37.03
C LEU A 92 37.91 -15.07 -35.83
N ARG A 93 38.38 -13.84 -36.03
CA ARG A 93 38.51 -12.84 -34.96
C ARG A 93 37.17 -12.58 -34.28
N ILE A 94 36.08 -12.49 -35.06
CA ILE A 94 34.74 -12.28 -34.51
C ILE A 94 34.27 -13.50 -33.71
N LEU A 95 34.43 -14.70 -34.27
CA LEU A 95 34.05 -15.95 -33.60
C LEU A 95 34.82 -16.14 -32.28
N PHE A 96 36.13 -15.87 -32.27
CA PHE A 96 36.94 -15.95 -31.06
C PHE A 96 36.60 -14.85 -30.05
N ALA A 97 36.34 -13.62 -30.50
CA ALA A 97 35.90 -12.55 -29.60
C ALA A 97 34.57 -12.90 -28.91
N VAL A 98 33.59 -13.41 -29.67
CA VAL A 98 32.29 -13.84 -29.14
C VAL A 98 32.44 -15.06 -28.21
N GLY A 99 33.20 -16.07 -28.64
CA GLY A 99 33.43 -17.31 -27.88
C GLY A 99 34.22 -17.11 -26.59
N ALA A 100 35.07 -16.09 -26.50
CA ALA A 100 35.77 -15.68 -25.29
C ALA A 100 34.90 -14.82 -24.37
N ALA A 101 34.05 -13.96 -24.94
CA ALA A 101 33.20 -13.04 -24.18
C ALA A 101 31.98 -13.74 -23.55
N SER A 102 31.39 -14.73 -24.25
CA SER A 102 30.15 -15.39 -23.84
C SER A 102 30.13 -16.88 -24.13
N GLN A 103 30.00 -17.68 -23.07
CA GLN A 103 29.70 -19.11 -23.19
C GLN A 103 28.26 -19.33 -23.70
N TYR A 104 27.32 -18.49 -23.27
CA TYR A 104 25.93 -18.56 -23.73
C TYR A 104 25.81 -18.39 -25.25
N LEU A 105 26.47 -17.39 -25.83
CA LEU A 105 26.46 -17.19 -27.29
C LEU A 105 27.17 -18.31 -28.03
N ALA A 106 28.25 -18.86 -27.45
CA ALA A 106 28.91 -20.03 -28.01
C ALA A 106 28.00 -21.27 -28.01
N ASP A 107 27.23 -21.48 -26.95
CA ASP A 107 26.25 -22.58 -26.87
C ASP A 107 25.11 -22.37 -27.87
N LEU A 108 24.66 -21.12 -28.06
CA LEU A 108 23.68 -20.76 -29.09
C LEU A 108 24.21 -21.07 -30.50
N LEU A 109 25.45 -20.70 -30.81
CA LEU A 109 26.08 -21.01 -32.10
C LEU A 109 26.32 -22.51 -32.27
N ALA A 110 26.64 -23.26 -31.22
CA ALA A 110 26.77 -24.71 -31.32
C ALA A 110 25.42 -25.39 -31.56
N ARG A 111 24.33 -24.84 -31.03
CA ARG A 111 22.98 -25.36 -31.23
C ARG A 111 22.40 -25.00 -32.60
N ASP A 112 22.63 -23.77 -33.05
CA ASP A 112 22.13 -23.21 -34.31
C ASP A 112 23.32 -22.66 -35.15
N PRO A 113 24.16 -23.53 -35.75
CA PRO A 113 25.45 -23.15 -36.37
C PRO A 113 25.35 -22.14 -37.51
N GLU A 114 24.22 -22.09 -38.21
CA GLU A 114 23.93 -21.12 -39.27
C GLU A 114 23.87 -19.66 -38.76
N TYR A 115 23.65 -19.44 -37.45
CA TYR A 115 23.64 -18.09 -36.88
C TYR A 115 25.00 -17.40 -36.96
N VAL A 116 26.08 -18.12 -37.29
CA VAL A 116 27.38 -17.54 -37.65
C VAL A 116 27.30 -16.51 -38.79
N GLU A 117 26.30 -16.61 -39.67
CA GLU A 117 26.09 -15.65 -40.75
C GLU A 117 25.77 -14.24 -40.21
N ILE A 118 25.08 -14.15 -39.07
CA ILE A 118 24.82 -12.89 -38.36
C ILE A 118 26.14 -12.25 -37.92
N LEU A 119 27.09 -13.08 -37.47
CA LEU A 119 28.40 -12.63 -37.01
C LEU A 119 29.36 -12.28 -38.15
N THR A 120 29.18 -12.84 -39.33
CA THR A 120 30.14 -12.71 -40.44
C THR A 120 29.67 -11.75 -41.54
N ASN A 121 28.36 -11.53 -41.71
CA ASN A 121 27.80 -10.54 -42.64
C ASN A 121 27.83 -9.09 -42.09
N PRO A 122 28.66 -8.18 -42.64
CA PRO A 122 28.77 -6.81 -42.14
C PRO A 122 27.47 -6.01 -42.25
N GLY A 123 26.66 -6.25 -43.29
CA GLY A 123 25.38 -5.57 -43.49
C GLY A 123 24.39 -5.87 -42.37
N VAL A 124 24.36 -7.12 -41.89
CA VAL A 124 23.51 -7.55 -40.77
C VAL A 124 23.99 -6.98 -39.43
N ARG A 125 25.31 -6.80 -39.25
CA ARG A 125 25.87 -6.18 -38.04
C ARG A 125 25.82 -4.65 -38.05
N SER A 126 25.56 -4.02 -39.19
CA SER A 126 25.67 -2.57 -39.36
C SER A 126 24.50 -1.81 -38.73
N GLY A 127 24.82 -0.74 -38.00
CA GLY A 127 23.85 0.20 -37.43
C GLY A 127 23.00 -0.33 -36.27
N ALA A 128 22.54 0.58 -35.41
CA ALA A 128 21.46 0.30 -34.48
C ALA A 128 20.15 0.23 -35.26
N ARG A 129 19.29 -0.74 -34.94
CA ARG A 129 18.00 -0.90 -35.62
C ARG A 129 16.93 0.01 -34.99
N PRO A 130 16.25 0.86 -35.78
CA PRO A 130 15.13 1.65 -35.28
C PRO A 130 14.00 0.77 -34.72
N PRO A 131 13.30 1.21 -33.66
CA PRO A 131 12.25 0.42 -33.02
C PRO A 131 11.15 -0.03 -33.99
N ASP A 132 10.70 0.87 -34.88
CA ASP A 132 9.66 0.53 -35.85
C ASP A 132 10.13 -0.53 -36.86
N GLN A 133 11.42 -0.61 -37.16
CA GLN A 133 11.96 -1.65 -38.03
C GLN A 133 11.91 -3.02 -37.34
N VAL A 134 12.31 -3.08 -36.07
CA VAL A 134 12.29 -4.32 -35.27
C VAL A 134 10.86 -4.85 -35.16
N LEU A 135 9.90 -3.97 -34.82
CA LEU A 135 8.49 -4.34 -34.74
C LEU A 135 7.92 -4.79 -36.09
N ARG A 136 8.20 -4.08 -37.19
CA ARG A 136 7.72 -4.46 -38.53
C ARG A 136 8.22 -5.83 -38.96
N GLU A 137 9.51 -6.13 -38.75
CA GLU A 137 10.08 -7.41 -39.14
C GLU A 137 9.53 -8.56 -38.28
N LEU A 138 9.41 -8.36 -36.96
CA LEU A 138 8.82 -9.34 -36.07
C LEU A 138 7.34 -9.60 -36.41
N SER A 139 6.55 -8.54 -36.61
CA SER A 139 5.15 -8.64 -37.03
C SER A 139 5.01 -9.37 -38.37
N GLY A 140 5.85 -9.03 -39.34
CA GLY A 140 5.86 -9.67 -40.66
C GLY A 140 6.23 -11.16 -40.62
N LEU A 141 7.09 -11.57 -39.69
CA LEU A 141 7.42 -12.98 -39.44
C LEU A 141 6.23 -13.72 -38.82
N VAL A 142 5.63 -13.14 -37.77
CA VAL A 142 4.53 -13.75 -37.02
C VAL A 142 3.28 -13.91 -37.88
N LYS A 143 2.91 -12.90 -38.67
CA LYS A 143 1.72 -12.92 -39.55
C LYS A 143 1.76 -13.98 -40.65
N ARG A 144 2.95 -14.51 -41.00
CA ARG A 144 3.09 -15.59 -41.99
C ARG A 144 2.83 -16.99 -41.41
N ILE A 145 2.69 -17.08 -40.10
CA ILE A 145 2.54 -18.35 -39.38
C ILE A 145 1.11 -18.42 -38.84
N ALA A 146 0.37 -19.45 -39.24
CA ALA A 146 -1.03 -19.60 -38.85
C ALA A 146 -1.22 -20.12 -37.41
N THR A 147 -0.28 -20.94 -36.91
CA THR A 147 -0.43 -21.61 -35.61
C THR A 147 0.18 -20.76 -34.47
N PRO A 148 -0.59 -20.41 -33.41
CA PRO A 148 -0.10 -19.56 -32.32
C PRO A 148 1.14 -20.07 -31.58
N SER A 149 1.24 -21.38 -31.33
CA SER A 149 2.44 -21.96 -30.72
C SER A 149 3.69 -21.77 -31.58
N LEU A 150 3.55 -21.91 -32.90
CA LEU A 150 4.63 -21.69 -33.86
C LEU A 150 4.98 -20.21 -34.04
N GLN A 151 4.00 -19.31 -33.87
CA GLN A 151 4.23 -17.87 -33.82
C GLN A 151 5.15 -17.50 -32.65
N LEU A 152 4.83 -17.99 -31.43
CA LEU A 152 5.66 -17.75 -30.25
C LEU A 152 7.08 -18.35 -30.40
N ASP A 153 7.21 -19.53 -31.00
CA ASP A 153 8.52 -20.12 -31.27
C ASP A 153 9.34 -19.32 -32.30
N ALA A 154 8.67 -18.75 -33.31
CA ALA A 154 9.32 -17.85 -34.26
C ALA A 154 9.78 -16.55 -33.58
N MET A 155 8.99 -16.01 -32.65
CA MET A 155 9.40 -14.86 -31.83
C MET A 155 10.63 -15.18 -30.98
N ARG A 156 10.70 -16.37 -30.36
CA ARG A 156 11.87 -16.80 -29.56
C ARG A 156 13.13 -16.90 -30.42
N ARG A 157 13.05 -17.51 -31.60
CA ARG A 157 14.16 -17.55 -32.56
C ARG A 157 14.58 -16.16 -33.03
N PHE A 158 13.61 -15.27 -33.31
CA PHE A 158 13.91 -13.88 -33.65
C PHE A 158 14.64 -13.16 -32.52
N ARG A 159 14.16 -13.29 -31.27
CA ARG A 159 14.81 -12.73 -30.08
C ARG A 159 16.23 -13.26 -29.91
N GLN A 160 16.48 -14.56 -30.10
CA GLN A 160 17.82 -15.14 -30.01
C GLN A 160 18.78 -14.56 -31.07
N ARG A 161 18.30 -14.41 -32.32
CA ARG A 161 19.08 -13.80 -33.41
C ARG A 161 19.42 -12.34 -33.14
N GLU A 162 18.44 -11.57 -32.68
CA GLU A 162 18.67 -10.17 -32.30
C GLU A 162 19.57 -10.04 -31.07
N TYR A 163 19.42 -10.91 -30.07
CA TYR A 163 20.31 -10.95 -28.91
C TYR A 163 21.76 -11.22 -29.35
N LEU A 164 21.99 -12.20 -30.24
CA LEU A 164 23.31 -12.48 -30.80
C LEU A 164 23.87 -11.27 -31.57
N ARG A 165 23.04 -10.63 -32.40
CA ARG A 165 23.44 -9.45 -33.19
C ARG A 165 23.85 -8.28 -32.29
N ILE A 166 23.02 -7.94 -31.31
CA ILE A 166 23.26 -6.85 -30.35
C ILE A 166 24.51 -7.17 -29.54
N ALA A 167 24.64 -8.40 -29.03
CA ALA A 167 25.79 -8.81 -28.25
C ALA A 167 27.10 -8.77 -29.03
N ALA A 168 27.08 -9.21 -30.29
CA ALA A 168 28.24 -9.15 -31.16
C ALA A 168 28.67 -7.69 -31.42
N ARG A 169 27.72 -6.77 -31.60
CA ARG A 169 28.03 -5.34 -31.76
C ARG A 169 28.68 -4.76 -30.51
N ASP A 170 28.17 -5.08 -29.33
CA ASP A 170 28.75 -4.67 -28.05
C ASP A 170 30.16 -5.26 -27.83
N ILE A 171 30.33 -6.57 -28.02
CA ILE A 171 31.63 -7.25 -27.87
C ILE A 171 32.70 -6.68 -28.84
N LEU A 172 32.30 -6.38 -30.07
CA LEU A 172 33.20 -5.86 -31.10
C LEU A 172 33.42 -4.33 -31.01
N GLY A 173 32.80 -3.65 -30.03
CA GLY A 173 32.89 -2.18 -29.88
C GLY A 173 32.20 -1.39 -31.00
N LEU A 174 31.25 -2.00 -31.71
CA LEU A 174 30.44 -1.36 -32.77
C LEU A 174 29.22 -0.61 -32.23
N ALA A 175 28.89 -0.80 -30.95
CA ALA A 175 27.87 -0.08 -30.21
C ALA A 175 28.39 0.22 -28.80
N ASP A 176 28.07 1.40 -28.28
CA ASP A 176 28.34 1.73 -26.89
C ASP A 176 27.27 1.14 -25.95
N MET A 177 27.50 1.22 -24.63
CA MET A 177 26.58 0.69 -23.62
C MET A 177 25.17 1.30 -23.75
N PRO A 178 24.99 2.64 -23.87
CA PRO A 178 23.66 3.23 -24.02
C PRO A 178 22.91 2.73 -25.27
N THR A 179 23.60 2.62 -26.41
CA THR A 179 23.00 2.09 -27.65
C THR A 179 22.59 0.64 -27.48
N THR A 180 23.46 -0.18 -26.86
CA THR A 180 23.18 -1.60 -26.59
C THR A 180 21.94 -1.77 -25.73
N ALA A 181 21.82 -0.99 -24.65
CA ALA A 181 20.67 -1.03 -23.75
C ALA A 181 19.36 -0.58 -24.44
N LEU A 182 19.45 0.42 -25.32
CA LEU A 182 18.34 0.87 -26.15
C LEU A 182 17.90 -0.20 -27.15
N GLU A 183 18.83 -0.89 -27.83
CA GLU A 183 18.49 -1.97 -28.77
C GLU A 183 17.77 -3.13 -28.05
N PHE A 184 18.21 -3.52 -26.84
CA PHE A 184 17.49 -4.51 -26.03
C PHE A 184 16.10 -4.05 -25.62
N SER A 185 15.96 -2.78 -25.22
CA SER A 185 14.67 -2.20 -24.84
C SER A 185 13.70 -2.15 -26.02
N ASN A 186 14.19 -1.80 -27.22
CA ASN A 186 13.39 -1.80 -28.44
C ASN A 186 12.94 -3.23 -28.84
N LEU A 187 13.80 -4.23 -28.66
CA LEU A 187 13.44 -5.64 -28.87
C LEU A 187 12.35 -6.09 -27.89
N ALA A 188 12.47 -5.71 -26.60
CA ALA A 188 11.45 -6.01 -25.60
C ALA A 188 10.12 -5.32 -25.92
N ASP A 189 10.12 -4.02 -26.22
CA ASP A 189 8.93 -3.26 -26.63
C ASP A 189 8.22 -3.96 -27.81
N ALA A 190 8.97 -4.37 -28.85
CA ALA A 190 8.40 -5.07 -30.01
C ALA A 190 7.79 -6.43 -29.64
N CYS A 191 8.46 -7.24 -28.81
CA CYS A 191 7.93 -8.51 -28.35
C CYS A 191 6.66 -8.34 -27.51
N ILE A 192 6.63 -7.37 -26.59
CA ILE A 192 5.46 -7.09 -25.74
C ILE A 192 4.28 -6.66 -26.61
N GLN A 193 4.49 -5.77 -27.57
CA GLN A 193 3.45 -5.31 -28.50
C GLN A 193 2.82 -6.49 -29.28
N ILE A 194 3.65 -7.39 -29.83
CA ILE A 194 3.14 -8.57 -30.53
C ILE A 194 2.43 -9.55 -29.56
N CYS A 195 2.92 -9.72 -28.34
CA CYS A 195 2.23 -10.54 -27.34
C CYS A 195 0.85 -9.98 -26.98
N VAL A 196 0.71 -8.65 -26.89
CA VAL A 196 -0.60 -7.99 -26.70
C VAL A 196 -1.51 -8.27 -27.88
N GLU A 197 -1.03 -8.11 -29.13
CA GLU A 197 -1.80 -8.40 -30.34
C GLU A 197 -2.31 -9.85 -30.37
N LEU A 198 -1.43 -10.83 -30.10
CA LEU A 198 -1.80 -12.25 -30.07
C LEU A 198 -2.78 -12.58 -28.93
N ALA A 199 -2.59 -11.99 -27.76
CA ALA A 199 -3.48 -12.22 -26.62
C ALA A 199 -4.87 -11.61 -26.85
N SER A 200 -4.93 -10.42 -27.47
CA SER A 200 -6.19 -9.79 -27.90
C SER A 200 -6.90 -10.60 -28.99
N GLU A 201 -6.18 -11.16 -29.95
CA GLU A 201 -6.75 -12.05 -30.97
C GLU A 201 -7.32 -13.33 -30.35
N GLU A 202 -6.60 -13.94 -29.40
CA GLU A 202 -7.09 -15.11 -28.65
C GLU A 202 -8.36 -14.76 -27.84
N ALA A 203 -8.39 -13.61 -27.19
CA ALA A 203 -9.56 -13.12 -26.46
C ALA A 203 -10.77 -12.93 -27.39
N HIS A 204 -10.56 -12.32 -28.55
CA HIS A 204 -11.62 -12.12 -29.55
C HIS A 204 -12.17 -13.45 -30.08
N HIS A 205 -11.33 -14.43 -30.36
CA HIS A 205 -11.78 -15.76 -30.79
C HIS A 205 -12.53 -16.54 -29.71
N ARG A 206 -12.09 -16.41 -28.45
CA ARG A 206 -12.70 -17.12 -27.31
C ARG A 206 -14.02 -16.49 -26.89
N TYR A 207 -14.15 -15.17 -27.03
CA TYR A 207 -15.29 -14.37 -26.61
C TYR A 207 -15.77 -13.44 -27.74
N PRO A 208 -16.30 -13.98 -28.85
CA PRO A 208 -16.60 -13.20 -30.06
C PRO A 208 -17.68 -12.13 -29.85
N ASP A 209 -18.58 -12.34 -28.88
CA ASP A 209 -19.67 -11.42 -28.56
C ASP A 209 -19.26 -10.34 -27.54
N ARG A 210 -18.01 -10.37 -27.04
CA ARG A 210 -17.49 -9.39 -26.08
C ARG A 210 -16.55 -8.41 -26.77
N THR A 211 -16.68 -7.13 -26.43
CA THR A 211 -15.76 -6.07 -26.89
C THR A 211 -14.62 -5.96 -25.88
N LEU A 212 -13.37 -6.02 -26.35
CA LEU A 212 -12.20 -5.81 -25.49
C LEU A 212 -12.05 -4.32 -25.16
N PRO A 213 -12.11 -3.92 -23.87
CA PRO A 213 -11.82 -2.55 -23.47
C PRO A 213 -10.40 -2.14 -23.85
N GLY A 214 -10.18 -0.84 -23.99
CA GLY A 214 -8.83 -0.31 -24.18
C GLY A 214 -7.94 -0.65 -22.99
N MET A 215 -6.72 -1.13 -23.26
CA MET A 215 -5.70 -1.37 -22.25
C MET A 215 -4.31 -0.96 -22.74
N ALA A 216 -3.44 -0.59 -21.81
CA ALA A 216 -2.04 -0.28 -22.05
C ALA A 216 -1.13 -1.08 -21.11
N VAL A 217 0.06 -1.39 -21.60
CA VAL A 217 1.15 -1.97 -20.81
C VAL A 217 2.16 -0.87 -20.51
N ILE A 218 2.42 -0.65 -19.22
CA ILE A 218 3.39 0.34 -18.75
C ILE A 218 4.62 -0.41 -18.25
N ALA A 219 5.78 -0.06 -18.77
CA ALA A 219 7.05 -0.53 -18.25
C ALA A 219 7.56 0.39 -17.15
N LEU A 220 8.15 -0.23 -16.14
CA LEU A 220 8.88 0.40 -15.04
C LEU A 220 10.35 -0.05 -15.09
N GLY A 221 11.11 0.34 -14.06
CA GLY A 221 12.47 -0.15 -13.86
C GLY A 221 13.37 0.06 -15.07
N LYS A 222 14.15 -0.96 -15.43
CA LYS A 222 15.14 -0.85 -16.52
C LYS A 222 14.49 -0.70 -17.90
N LEU A 223 13.40 -1.41 -18.18
CA LEU A 223 12.70 -1.29 -19.46
C LEU A 223 12.05 0.09 -19.63
N GLY A 224 11.43 0.59 -18.56
CA GLY A 224 10.83 1.91 -18.52
C GLY A 224 11.84 3.02 -18.82
N GLY A 225 13.04 2.92 -18.24
CA GLY A 225 14.17 3.81 -18.51
C GLY A 225 14.89 3.61 -19.84
N ARG A 226 14.57 2.56 -20.61
CA ARG A 226 15.30 2.10 -21.81
C ARG A 226 16.75 1.70 -21.53
N GLU A 227 16.96 1.02 -20.41
CA GLU A 227 18.26 0.64 -19.86
C GLU A 227 18.36 -0.87 -19.62
N LEU A 228 17.70 -1.68 -20.46
CA LEU A 228 17.79 -3.13 -20.37
C LEU A 228 19.23 -3.62 -20.56
N ASN A 229 19.60 -4.64 -19.80
CA ASN A 229 20.84 -5.40 -19.95
C ASN A 229 20.55 -6.88 -20.24
N TYR A 230 21.58 -7.65 -20.58
CA TYR A 230 21.51 -9.03 -21.06
C TYR A 230 20.57 -9.97 -20.27
N SER A 231 20.61 -9.91 -18.94
CA SER A 231 19.86 -10.82 -18.06
C SER A 231 18.77 -10.09 -17.25
N SER A 232 18.19 -9.02 -17.80
CA SER A 232 17.14 -8.24 -17.14
C SER A 232 15.79 -8.95 -17.10
N ASP A 233 15.11 -8.84 -15.96
CA ASP A 233 13.65 -8.95 -15.91
C ASP A 233 13.03 -7.67 -16.50
N ILE A 234 11.82 -7.78 -17.07
CA ILE A 234 11.03 -6.65 -17.54
C ILE A 234 9.90 -6.36 -16.53
N ASP A 235 9.95 -5.17 -15.93
CA ASP A 235 8.98 -4.73 -14.95
C ASP A 235 7.74 -4.13 -15.65
N LEU A 236 6.58 -4.78 -15.55
CA LEU A 236 5.35 -4.39 -16.24
C LEU A 236 4.18 -4.19 -15.26
N ILE A 237 3.34 -3.19 -15.54
CA ILE A 237 2.01 -3.04 -14.97
C ILE A 237 0.98 -2.84 -16.10
N PHE A 238 -0.26 -3.24 -15.85
CA PHE A 238 -1.34 -3.18 -16.84
C PHE A 238 -2.41 -2.20 -16.39
N VAL A 239 -2.82 -1.32 -17.29
CA VAL A 239 -3.84 -0.30 -17.04
C VAL A 239 -4.93 -0.37 -18.11
N CYS A 240 -6.19 -0.26 -17.71
CA CYS A 240 -7.33 -0.13 -18.61
C CYS A 240 -8.03 1.22 -18.45
N ASP A 241 -8.93 1.54 -19.38
CA ASP A 241 -9.87 2.66 -19.20
C ASP A 241 -10.73 2.45 -17.96
N ASP A 242 -11.35 3.53 -17.49
CA ASP A 242 -12.38 3.44 -16.46
C ASP A 242 -13.59 2.67 -16.99
N LEU A 243 -13.88 1.56 -16.31
CA LEU A 243 -14.99 0.67 -16.61
C LEU A 243 -16.21 1.09 -15.78
N GLN A 244 -17.42 0.83 -16.27
CA GLN A 244 -18.64 1.13 -15.53
C GLN A 244 -18.78 0.20 -14.31
N ASP A 245 -19.21 0.73 -13.18
CA ASP A 245 -19.53 -0.08 -12.00
C ASP A 245 -20.86 -0.82 -12.22
N SER A 246 -20.79 -1.93 -12.95
CA SER A 246 -21.92 -2.77 -13.38
C SER A 246 -21.44 -4.17 -13.78
N ASP A 247 -22.35 -5.12 -13.95
CA ASP A 247 -22.03 -6.48 -14.44
C ASP A 247 -21.29 -6.46 -15.79
N ALA A 248 -21.63 -5.52 -16.67
CA ALA A 248 -20.94 -5.36 -17.95
C ALA A 248 -19.48 -4.92 -17.77
N GLY A 249 -19.23 -4.00 -16.83
CA GLY A 249 -17.87 -3.57 -16.49
C GLY A 249 -17.03 -4.66 -15.81
N ALA A 250 -17.65 -5.51 -14.98
CA ALA A 250 -16.98 -6.67 -14.41
C ALA A 250 -16.53 -7.67 -15.50
N ILE A 251 -17.40 -7.94 -16.48
CA ILE A 251 -17.09 -8.77 -17.65
C ILE A 251 -15.95 -8.18 -18.50
N GLU A 252 -15.97 -6.87 -18.69
CA GLU A 252 -14.92 -6.12 -19.38
C GLU A 252 -13.57 -6.21 -18.65
N LEU A 253 -13.58 -6.11 -17.31
CA LEU A 253 -12.39 -6.26 -16.46
C LEU A 253 -11.81 -7.68 -16.54
N GLU A 254 -12.66 -8.71 -16.51
CA GLU A 254 -12.24 -10.11 -16.71
C GLU A 254 -11.52 -10.29 -18.05
N LEU A 255 -12.04 -9.66 -19.11
CA LEU A 255 -11.50 -9.79 -20.46
C LEU A 255 -10.12 -9.13 -20.61
N VAL A 256 -9.93 -7.92 -20.08
CA VAL A 256 -8.59 -7.29 -20.06
C VAL A 256 -7.61 -8.02 -19.15
N THR A 257 -8.09 -8.59 -18.04
CA THR A 257 -7.28 -9.41 -17.14
C THR A 257 -6.78 -10.67 -17.83
N PHE A 258 -7.66 -11.36 -18.58
CA PHE A 258 -7.29 -12.51 -19.40
C PHE A 258 -6.18 -12.15 -20.41
N VAL A 259 -6.31 -11.01 -21.10
CA VAL A 259 -5.27 -10.54 -22.03
C VAL A 259 -3.94 -10.29 -21.31
N ALA A 260 -3.96 -9.62 -20.15
CA ALA A 260 -2.75 -9.37 -19.36
C ALA A 260 -2.08 -10.67 -18.90
N GLU A 261 -2.84 -11.64 -18.40
CA GLU A 261 -2.33 -12.96 -18.00
C GLU A 261 -1.69 -13.69 -19.19
N LYS A 262 -2.31 -13.61 -20.37
CA LYS A 262 -1.78 -14.21 -21.60
C LYS A 262 -0.48 -13.55 -22.06
N VAL A 263 -0.39 -12.23 -21.99
CA VAL A 263 0.84 -11.48 -22.28
C VAL A 263 1.97 -11.96 -21.37
N VAL A 264 1.73 -12.02 -20.05
CA VAL A 264 2.71 -12.53 -19.08
C VAL A 264 3.11 -13.96 -19.39
N ALA A 265 2.15 -14.83 -19.71
CA ALA A 265 2.41 -16.22 -20.06
C ALA A 265 3.21 -16.38 -21.36
N PHE A 266 2.89 -15.61 -22.41
CA PHE A 266 3.61 -15.66 -23.69
C PHE A 266 5.06 -15.22 -23.56
N LEU A 267 5.31 -14.18 -22.75
CA LEU A 267 6.66 -13.68 -22.51
C LEU A 267 7.51 -14.65 -21.67
N SER A 268 6.91 -15.19 -20.61
CA SER A 268 7.64 -15.90 -19.53
C SER A 268 7.75 -17.42 -19.73
N ARG A 269 6.89 -18.02 -20.54
CA ARG A 269 6.83 -19.48 -20.68
C ARG A 269 8.11 -20.06 -21.29
N ASP A 270 8.73 -20.96 -20.54
CA ASP A 270 9.92 -21.69 -20.98
C ASP A 270 9.54 -22.86 -21.90
N THR A 271 10.32 -23.04 -22.96
CA THR A 271 10.12 -24.05 -24.00
C THR A 271 11.47 -24.63 -24.44
N SER A 272 11.48 -25.59 -25.35
CA SER A 272 12.74 -26.05 -25.96
C SER A 272 13.51 -24.94 -26.69
N GLN A 273 12.80 -23.86 -27.07
CA GLN A 273 13.37 -22.66 -27.68
C GLN A 273 13.66 -21.55 -26.64
N GLY A 274 13.55 -21.85 -25.34
CA GLY A 274 13.69 -20.91 -24.23
C GLY A 274 12.42 -20.08 -23.96
N HIS A 275 12.60 -18.91 -23.35
CA HIS A 275 11.58 -17.89 -23.11
C HIS A 275 11.91 -16.58 -23.85
N LEU A 276 10.96 -15.65 -23.96
CA LEU A 276 11.22 -14.33 -24.56
C LEU A 276 11.92 -13.42 -23.54
N PHE A 277 11.24 -13.18 -22.41
CA PHE A 277 11.71 -12.36 -21.30
C PHE A 277 11.16 -12.88 -19.98
N ARG A 278 11.92 -12.71 -18.90
CA ARG A 278 11.39 -12.86 -17.54
C ARG A 278 10.59 -11.62 -17.19
N VAL A 279 9.35 -11.80 -16.73
CA VAL A 279 8.44 -10.70 -16.41
C VAL A 279 8.31 -10.54 -14.91
N ASP A 280 8.41 -9.31 -14.42
CA ASP A 280 8.08 -8.93 -13.05
C ASP A 280 6.88 -7.98 -13.04
N VAL A 281 5.83 -8.37 -12.32
CA VAL A 281 4.60 -7.57 -12.16
C VAL A 281 4.42 -7.08 -10.71
N ARG A 282 5.45 -7.19 -9.86
CA ARG A 282 5.35 -6.90 -8.42
C ARG A 282 5.41 -5.41 -8.06
N LEU A 283 5.69 -4.55 -9.03
CA LEU A 283 5.67 -3.08 -8.81
C LEU A 283 4.28 -2.47 -8.99
N ARG A 284 3.24 -3.30 -9.25
CA ARG A 284 1.85 -2.85 -9.19
C ARG A 284 1.41 -2.61 -7.73
N PRO A 285 0.38 -1.78 -7.50
CA PRO A 285 -0.23 -1.60 -6.19
C PRO A 285 -0.48 -2.90 -5.44
N GLU A 286 -0.25 -2.89 -4.13
CA GLU A 286 -0.30 -4.08 -3.24
C GLU A 286 0.61 -5.27 -3.67
N GLY A 287 1.52 -5.04 -4.63
CA GLY A 287 2.51 -6.00 -5.08
C GLY A 287 1.90 -7.29 -5.60
N ARG A 288 2.33 -8.44 -5.07
CA ARG A 288 1.84 -9.76 -5.51
C ARG A 288 0.36 -9.99 -5.19
N PHE A 289 -0.21 -9.25 -4.24
CA PHE A 289 -1.57 -9.40 -3.76
C PHE A 289 -2.57 -8.50 -4.48
N GLY A 290 -2.11 -7.46 -5.17
CA GLY A 290 -2.98 -6.56 -5.91
C GLY A 290 -3.44 -7.14 -7.24
N ALA A 291 -4.53 -6.58 -7.78
CA ALA A 291 -5.07 -6.93 -9.08
C ALA A 291 -4.02 -6.77 -10.19
N LEU A 292 -4.00 -7.69 -11.16
CA LEU A 292 -3.05 -7.64 -12.28
C LEU A 292 -3.31 -6.44 -13.19
N VAL A 293 -4.58 -6.09 -13.38
CA VAL A 293 -5.05 -4.94 -14.16
C VAL A 293 -5.88 -4.03 -13.25
N ARG A 294 -5.67 -2.72 -13.33
CA ARG A 294 -6.53 -1.71 -12.68
C ARG A 294 -6.93 -0.62 -13.67
N SER A 295 -8.05 0.05 -13.42
CA SER A 295 -8.47 1.23 -14.18
C SER A 295 -7.59 2.45 -13.87
N LEU A 296 -7.66 3.49 -14.72
CA LEU A 296 -6.99 4.76 -14.50
C LEU A 296 -7.37 5.41 -13.16
N SER A 297 -8.66 5.44 -12.84
CA SER A 297 -9.19 5.99 -11.56
C SER A 297 -8.70 5.18 -10.36
N SER A 298 -8.69 3.85 -10.44
CA SER A 298 -8.20 2.97 -9.37
C SER A 298 -6.71 3.17 -9.08
N TYR A 299 -5.87 3.27 -10.12
CA TYR A 299 -4.45 3.62 -9.93
C TYR A 299 -4.27 5.00 -9.31
N ARG A 300 -5.06 6.00 -9.75
CA ARG A 300 -4.97 7.36 -9.22
C ARG A 300 -5.30 7.40 -7.73
N ALA A 301 -6.41 6.78 -7.34
CA ALA A 301 -6.83 6.71 -5.95
C ALA A 301 -5.76 6.04 -5.07
N TYR A 302 -5.16 4.94 -5.55
CA TYR A 302 -4.09 4.26 -4.85
C TYR A 302 -2.86 5.16 -4.62
N TYR A 303 -2.35 5.78 -5.69
CA TYR A 303 -1.14 6.59 -5.61
C TYR A 303 -1.35 7.92 -4.85
N GLU A 304 -2.58 8.46 -4.84
CA GLU A 304 -2.90 9.67 -4.06
C GLU A 304 -2.99 9.40 -2.56
N SER A 305 -3.51 8.24 -2.15
CA SER A 305 -3.85 7.98 -0.73
C SER A 305 -2.89 7.03 -0.01
N TRP A 306 -2.27 6.07 -0.70
CA TRP A 306 -1.63 4.90 -0.05
C TRP A 306 -0.17 4.71 -0.38
N ALA A 307 0.30 5.29 -1.48
CA ALA A 307 1.57 4.89 -2.04
C ALA A 307 2.79 5.43 -1.28
N GLU A 308 3.78 4.55 -1.12
CA GLU A 308 5.02 4.81 -0.38
C GLU A 308 6.03 5.59 -1.24
N THR A 309 7.03 6.23 -0.61
CA THR A 309 8.03 7.04 -1.31
C THR A 309 8.85 6.26 -2.34
N TRP A 310 9.09 4.96 -2.11
CA TRP A 310 9.80 4.13 -3.10
C TRP A 310 8.98 3.90 -4.37
N GLU A 311 7.65 3.91 -4.29
CA GLU A 311 6.77 3.79 -5.46
C GLU A 311 6.83 5.04 -6.33
N ARG A 312 7.00 6.22 -5.72
CA ARG A 312 7.29 7.47 -6.44
C ARG A 312 8.58 7.35 -7.23
N GLN A 313 9.65 6.79 -6.62
CA GLN A 313 10.92 6.56 -7.32
C GLN A 313 10.78 5.57 -8.48
N ALA A 314 9.94 4.54 -8.35
CA ALA A 314 9.67 3.60 -9.42
C ALA A 314 8.94 4.27 -10.61
N MET A 315 7.97 5.15 -10.33
CA MET A 315 7.19 5.86 -11.35
C MET A 315 8.01 6.86 -12.19
N LEU A 316 9.19 7.30 -11.74
CA LEU A 316 10.09 8.14 -12.55
C LEU A 316 10.50 7.48 -13.88
N LYS A 317 10.47 6.14 -13.94
CA LYS A 317 10.78 5.38 -15.15
C LYS A 317 9.52 4.87 -15.87
N ALA A 318 8.31 5.26 -15.45
CA ALA A 318 7.07 4.79 -16.07
C ALA A 318 6.95 5.23 -17.54
N ARG A 319 6.72 4.27 -18.44
CA ARG A 319 6.54 4.53 -19.87
C ARG A 319 5.63 3.49 -20.51
N THR A 320 4.71 3.93 -21.36
CA THR A 320 3.89 3.02 -22.19
C THR A 320 4.77 2.27 -23.20
N VAL A 321 4.62 0.95 -23.24
CA VAL A 321 5.39 0.06 -24.14
C VAL A 321 4.53 -0.69 -25.14
N ALA A 322 3.26 -0.96 -24.82
CA ALA A 322 2.33 -1.62 -25.72
C ALA A 322 0.87 -1.27 -25.40
N GLY A 323 -0.05 -1.62 -26.30
CA GLY A 323 -1.49 -1.39 -26.17
C GLY A 323 -1.93 0.02 -26.59
N ASP A 324 -3.06 0.49 -26.04
CA ASP A 324 -3.63 1.81 -26.35
C ASP A 324 -2.76 2.93 -25.76
N ARG A 325 -2.12 3.69 -26.66
CA ARG A 325 -1.26 4.82 -26.29
C ARG A 325 -2.01 5.92 -25.55
N ARG A 326 -3.30 6.14 -25.84
CA ARG A 326 -4.10 7.18 -25.17
C ARG A 326 -4.19 6.89 -23.68
N ILE A 327 -4.51 5.66 -23.31
CA ILE A 327 -4.62 5.20 -21.91
C ILE A 327 -3.26 5.28 -21.22
N GLY A 328 -2.22 4.79 -21.89
CA GLY A 328 -0.88 4.85 -21.32
C GLY A 328 -0.37 6.27 -21.07
N HIS A 329 -0.66 7.21 -21.98
CA HIS A 329 -0.37 8.63 -21.77
C HIS A 329 -1.23 9.23 -20.66
N ALA A 330 -2.52 8.88 -20.58
CA ALA A 330 -3.41 9.33 -19.52
C ALA A 330 -2.88 8.88 -18.14
N PHE A 331 -2.43 7.64 -18.01
CA PHE A 331 -1.82 7.08 -16.79
C PHE A 331 -0.58 7.86 -16.34
N VAL A 332 0.40 8.03 -17.24
CA VAL A 332 1.66 8.74 -16.88
C VAL A 332 1.39 10.20 -16.52
N ASN A 333 0.46 10.86 -17.23
CA ASN A 333 0.12 12.25 -16.98
C ASN A 333 -0.66 12.43 -15.67
N SER A 334 -1.62 11.54 -15.37
CA SER A 334 -2.41 11.62 -14.15
C SER A 334 -1.57 11.42 -12.88
N LEU A 335 -0.53 10.59 -12.96
CA LEU A 335 0.40 10.33 -11.85
C LEU A 335 1.59 11.29 -11.78
N ALA A 336 1.68 12.27 -12.68
CA ALA A 336 2.77 13.26 -12.63
C ALA A 336 2.81 14.05 -11.30
N PRO A 337 1.69 14.51 -10.70
CA PRO A 337 1.72 15.19 -9.40
C PRO A 337 2.21 14.29 -8.25
N PHE A 338 1.92 12.98 -8.32
CA PHE A 338 2.41 11.99 -7.37
C PHE A 338 3.92 11.75 -7.54
N THR A 339 4.36 11.52 -8.77
CA THR A 339 5.76 11.23 -9.12
C THR A 339 6.68 12.41 -8.83
N TYR A 340 6.20 13.63 -9.07
CA TYR A 340 6.93 14.88 -8.90
C TYR A 340 6.22 15.76 -7.85
N PRO A 341 6.44 15.50 -6.55
CA PRO A 341 5.76 16.22 -5.48
C PRO A 341 6.12 17.71 -5.50
N ARG A 342 5.17 18.58 -5.09
CA ARG A 342 5.42 20.03 -4.98
C ARG A 342 6.45 20.35 -3.89
N VAL A 343 6.47 19.55 -2.81
CA VAL A 343 7.38 19.71 -1.68
C VAL A 343 7.93 18.33 -1.32
N MET A 344 9.25 18.21 -1.24
CA MET A 344 9.91 17.05 -0.64
C MET A 344 9.91 17.22 0.88
N THR A 345 9.15 16.39 1.59
CA THR A 345 9.11 16.44 3.06
C THR A 345 10.38 15.81 3.66
N GLY A 346 10.72 16.19 4.90
CA GLY A 346 11.86 15.57 5.61
C GLY A 346 11.72 14.06 5.72
N THR A 347 10.50 13.57 5.97
CA THR A 347 10.17 12.13 6.02
C THR A 347 10.49 11.41 4.71
N MET A 348 10.10 11.98 3.56
CA MET A 348 10.40 11.37 2.25
C MET A 348 11.91 11.27 1.99
N ILE A 349 12.67 12.29 2.40
CA ILE A 349 14.13 12.30 2.23
C ILE A 349 14.76 11.21 3.10
N GLU A 350 14.32 11.09 4.36
CA GLU A 350 14.86 10.06 5.26
C GLU A 350 14.43 8.65 4.83
N GLU A 351 13.23 8.45 4.30
CA GLU A 351 12.81 7.18 3.72
C GLU A 351 13.68 6.76 2.51
N ILE A 352 14.05 7.71 1.65
CA ILE A 352 14.98 7.46 0.53
C ILE A 352 16.35 7.02 1.06
N ARG A 353 16.88 7.72 2.08
CA ARG A 353 18.16 7.39 2.72
C ARG A 353 18.11 6.03 3.43
N ALA A 354 17.07 5.77 4.21
CA ALA A 354 16.88 4.50 4.91
C ALA A 354 16.77 3.31 3.95
N ASN A 355 16.01 3.46 2.86
CA ASN A 355 15.95 2.46 1.81
C ASN A 355 17.31 2.20 1.17
N LYS A 356 18.11 3.26 0.95
CA LYS A 356 19.46 3.11 0.42
C LYS A 356 20.37 2.33 1.38
N ARG A 357 20.40 2.71 2.67
CA ARG A 357 21.17 2.00 3.71
C ARG A 357 20.79 0.51 3.77
N ARG A 358 19.49 0.20 3.72
CA ARG A 358 18.98 -1.19 3.72
C ARG A 358 19.46 -1.99 2.49
N MET A 359 19.53 -1.36 1.32
CA MET A 359 20.01 -2.02 0.09
C MET A 359 21.53 -2.27 0.10
N GLU A 360 22.30 -1.41 0.76
CA GLU A 360 23.76 -1.54 0.90
C GLU A 360 24.18 -2.52 1.99
N ALA A 361 23.36 -2.72 3.03
CA ALA A 361 23.70 -3.55 4.20
C ALA A 361 24.26 -4.95 3.86
N PRO A 362 23.73 -5.70 2.88
CA PRO A 362 24.32 -6.99 2.49
C PRO A 362 25.73 -6.86 1.91
N ALA A 363 26.01 -5.79 1.15
CA ALA A 363 27.31 -5.54 0.56
C ALA A 363 28.35 -5.11 1.62
N LEU A 364 27.94 -4.29 2.59
CA LEU A 364 28.79 -3.86 3.72
C LEU A 364 29.26 -5.01 4.61
N LYS A 365 28.45 -6.07 4.73
CA LYS A 365 28.81 -7.30 5.48
C LYS A 365 29.80 -8.19 4.74
N SER A 366 29.99 -7.98 3.43
CA SER A 366 31.01 -8.67 2.65
C SER A 366 32.33 -7.92 2.79
N GLY A 367 33.45 -8.62 3.02
CA GLY A 367 34.77 -8.00 3.20
C GLY A 367 35.29 -7.16 2.01
N GLU A 368 34.51 -7.05 0.92
CA GLU A 368 34.72 -6.13 -0.20
C GLU A 368 33.40 -5.34 -0.46
N PRO A 369 33.14 -4.20 0.23
CA PRO A 369 31.87 -3.48 0.19
C PRO A 369 31.41 -3.00 -1.20
N SER A 370 32.34 -2.80 -2.13
CA SER A 370 32.07 -2.38 -3.51
C SER A 370 32.07 -3.54 -4.51
N ALA A 371 32.20 -4.80 -4.05
CA ALA A 371 32.26 -5.98 -4.93
C ALA A 371 30.98 -6.20 -5.74
N ASN A 372 29.82 -5.73 -5.26
CA ASN A 372 28.59 -5.73 -6.05
C ASN A 372 28.47 -4.41 -6.81
N VAL A 373 28.56 -4.47 -8.14
CA VAL A 373 28.55 -3.28 -9.01
C VAL A 373 27.24 -2.49 -8.97
N LYS A 374 26.14 -3.15 -8.60
CA LYS A 374 24.80 -2.54 -8.60
C LYS A 374 24.46 -1.88 -7.27
N ILE A 375 24.62 -2.61 -6.17
CA ILE A 375 24.17 -2.18 -4.82
C ILE A 375 25.32 -1.84 -3.86
N GLY A 376 26.57 -2.11 -4.23
CA GLY A 376 27.73 -1.76 -3.42
C GLY A 376 27.96 -0.25 -3.36
N ILE A 377 28.84 0.19 -2.44
CA ILE A 377 29.17 1.61 -2.25
C ILE A 377 29.74 2.18 -3.56
N GLY A 378 29.17 3.30 -4.03
CA GLY A 378 29.56 3.94 -5.29
C GLY A 378 29.05 3.20 -6.53
N GLY A 379 28.15 2.23 -6.37
CA GLY A 379 27.61 1.42 -7.46
C GLY A 379 26.52 2.12 -8.29
N ILE A 380 25.93 1.38 -9.23
CA ILE A 380 24.91 1.90 -10.16
C ILE A 380 23.72 2.53 -9.41
N ARG A 381 23.30 1.93 -8.28
CA ARG A 381 22.17 2.45 -7.49
C ARG A 381 22.47 3.79 -6.82
N ASP A 382 23.71 4.14 -6.50
CA ASP A 382 24.06 5.45 -5.94
C ASP A 382 23.75 6.55 -6.96
N ILE A 383 24.12 6.30 -8.23
CA ILE A 383 23.81 7.19 -9.36
C ILE A 383 22.30 7.30 -9.56
N GLU A 384 21.61 6.16 -9.65
CA GLU A 384 20.15 6.16 -9.88
C GLU A 384 19.41 6.90 -8.77
N PHE A 385 19.74 6.66 -7.50
CA PHE A 385 19.10 7.32 -6.37
C PHE A 385 19.37 8.83 -6.36
N ALA A 386 20.60 9.26 -6.62
CA ALA A 386 20.94 10.68 -6.67
C ALA A 386 20.19 11.41 -7.79
N VAL A 387 20.13 10.81 -8.98
CA VAL A 387 19.40 11.35 -10.12
C VAL A 387 17.89 11.38 -9.85
N GLN A 388 17.32 10.29 -9.34
CA GLN A 388 15.90 10.19 -9.01
C GLN A 388 15.49 11.19 -7.93
N TYR A 389 16.31 11.36 -6.90
CA TYR A 389 16.09 12.36 -5.85
C TYR A 389 16.01 13.76 -6.44
N LEU A 390 16.94 14.14 -7.31
CA LEU A 390 16.93 15.46 -7.96
C LEU A 390 15.72 15.62 -8.89
N GLN A 391 15.32 14.58 -9.62
CA GLN A 391 14.11 14.60 -10.44
C GLN A 391 12.85 14.80 -9.59
N MET A 392 12.71 14.12 -8.46
CA MET A 392 11.57 14.32 -7.55
C MET A 392 11.57 15.71 -6.93
N ARG A 393 12.74 16.19 -6.49
CA ARG A 393 12.89 17.51 -5.85
C ARG A 393 12.56 18.66 -6.80
N HIS A 394 12.92 18.55 -8.07
CA HIS A 394 12.83 19.66 -9.02
C HIS A 394 11.75 19.47 -10.09
N GLY A 395 11.28 18.26 -10.32
CA GLY A 395 10.36 17.96 -11.43
C GLY A 395 9.03 18.69 -11.33
N SER A 396 8.54 19.03 -10.13
CA SER A 396 7.31 19.82 -9.99
C SER A 396 7.46 21.24 -10.54
N THR A 397 8.65 21.84 -10.44
CA THR A 397 8.96 23.22 -10.84
C THR A 397 9.61 23.33 -12.21
N ASP A 398 10.37 22.30 -12.63
CA ASP A 398 11.02 22.24 -13.94
C ASP A 398 10.62 20.96 -14.69
N PRO A 399 9.64 21.03 -15.60
CA PRO A 399 9.25 19.88 -16.42
C PRO A 399 10.38 19.31 -17.29
N MET A 400 11.47 20.05 -17.56
CA MET A 400 12.58 19.57 -18.39
C MET A 400 13.28 18.35 -17.76
N VAL A 401 13.26 18.23 -16.43
CA VAL A 401 13.88 17.10 -15.72
C VAL A 401 12.97 15.87 -15.67
N ARG A 402 11.70 15.96 -16.11
CA ARG A 402 10.74 14.85 -16.19
C ARG A 402 11.02 13.97 -17.40
N THR A 403 12.16 13.32 -17.41
CA THR A 403 12.59 12.42 -18.49
C THR A 403 12.81 11.02 -17.96
N VAL A 404 12.55 10.02 -18.81
CA VAL A 404 12.81 8.62 -18.48
C VAL A 404 14.28 8.28 -18.78
N GLY A 405 14.86 7.44 -17.94
CA GLY A 405 16.25 7.00 -18.07
C GLY A 405 17.25 7.93 -17.37
N THR A 406 18.31 7.33 -16.86
CA THR A 406 19.32 7.91 -15.97
C THR A 406 20.23 8.87 -16.73
N LEU A 407 20.77 8.46 -17.89
CA LEU A 407 21.66 9.31 -18.69
C LEU A 407 20.93 10.55 -19.26
N PRO A 408 19.73 10.43 -19.86
CA PRO A 408 18.94 11.61 -20.22
C PRO A 408 18.66 12.51 -19.01
N ALA A 409 18.30 11.94 -17.86
CA ALA A 409 18.03 12.71 -16.65
C ALA A 409 19.27 13.48 -16.15
N ILE A 410 20.46 12.87 -16.13
CA ILE A 410 21.72 13.58 -15.81
C ILE A 410 21.93 14.76 -16.76
N ALA A 411 21.74 14.55 -18.07
CA ALA A 411 21.90 15.62 -19.06
C ALA A 411 20.90 16.77 -18.86
N ARG A 412 19.63 16.46 -18.53
CA ARG A 412 18.59 17.47 -18.25
C ARG A 412 18.85 18.21 -16.94
N LEU A 413 19.22 17.50 -15.87
CA LEU A 413 19.60 18.09 -14.58
C LEU A 413 20.79 19.04 -14.73
N ARG A 414 21.77 18.71 -15.57
CA ARG A 414 22.88 19.60 -15.93
C ARG A 414 22.39 20.84 -16.69
N GLN A 415 21.52 20.67 -17.70
CA GLN A 415 20.95 21.79 -18.46
C GLN A 415 20.16 22.75 -17.56
N SER A 416 19.41 22.22 -16.59
CA SER A 416 18.69 22.98 -15.57
C SER A 416 19.56 23.52 -14.43
N ARG A 417 20.88 23.23 -14.44
CA ARG A 417 21.86 23.62 -13.41
C ARG A 417 21.59 23.03 -12.01
N PHE A 418 20.86 21.94 -11.92
CA PHE A 418 20.71 21.14 -10.68
C PHE A 418 21.86 20.15 -10.47
N LEU A 419 22.70 19.94 -11.50
CA LEU A 419 23.99 19.27 -11.42
C LEU A 419 25.07 20.16 -12.04
N SER A 420 26.26 20.15 -11.45
CA SER A 420 27.43 20.81 -12.03
C SER A 420 27.88 20.09 -13.31
N ASP A 421 28.60 20.79 -14.20
CA ASP A 421 29.17 20.17 -15.40
C ASP A 421 30.13 19.02 -15.07
N LEU A 422 30.87 19.13 -13.96
CA LEU A 422 31.82 18.11 -13.51
C LEU A 422 31.09 16.87 -12.97
N ASP A 423 30.10 17.05 -12.09
CA ASP A 423 29.36 15.93 -11.50
C ASP A 423 28.54 15.21 -12.56
N ALA A 424 27.91 15.95 -13.48
CA ALA A 424 27.17 15.35 -14.58
C ALA A 424 28.06 14.48 -15.47
N ARG A 425 29.30 14.91 -15.76
CA ARG A 425 30.28 14.09 -16.50
C ARG A 425 30.67 12.85 -15.71
N ARG A 426 31.07 13.00 -14.45
CA ARG A 426 31.47 11.89 -13.57
C ARG A 426 30.37 10.85 -13.40
N LEU A 427 29.12 11.27 -13.18
CA LEU A 427 27.97 10.37 -13.09
C LEU A 427 27.66 9.70 -14.43
N THR A 428 27.81 10.41 -15.56
CA THR A 428 27.62 9.84 -16.91
C THR A 428 28.66 8.76 -17.19
N ASP A 429 29.94 9.10 -17.04
CA ASP A 429 31.07 8.21 -17.30
C ASP A 429 31.05 7.02 -16.33
N GLY A 430 30.77 7.28 -15.05
CA GLY A 430 30.61 6.25 -14.03
C GLY A 430 29.44 5.29 -14.33
N TYR A 431 28.27 5.81 -14.74
CA TYR A 431 27.13 4.98 -15.10
C TYR A 431 27.45 4.09 -16.32
N ILE A 432 28.08 4.66 -17.36
CA ILE A 432 28.50 3.91 -18.55
C ILE A 432 29.50 2.82 -18.17
N PHE A 433 30.51 3.16 -17.37
CA PHE A 433 31.53 2.22 -16.92
C PHE A 433 30.94 1.07 -16.09
N LEU A 434 30.20 1.38 -15.03
CA LEU A 434 29.63 0.38 -14.12
C LEU A 434 28.61 -0.52 -14.83
N ARG A 435 27.80 0.02 -15.75
CA ARG A 435 26.90 -0.78 -16.60
C ARG A 435 27.66 -1.66 -17.58
N THR A 436 28.78 -1.20 -18.12
CA THR A 436 29.64 -2.03 -18.99
C THR A 436 30.24 -3.20 -18.20
N VAL A 437 30.66 -2.97 -16.95
CA VAL A 437 31.08 -4.04 -16.03
C VAL A 437 29.95 -5.02 -15.78
N GLU A 438 28.74 -4.53 -15.45
CA GLU A 438 27.55 -5.37 -15.27
C GLU A 438 27.24 -6.20 -16.53
N HIS A 439 27.30 -5.59 -17.71
CA HIS A 439 27.09 -6.27 -18.99
C HIS A 439 28.08 -7.42 -19.19
N ARG A 440 29.38 -7.21 -18.96
CA ARG A 440 30.40 -8.26 -19.11
C ARG A 440 30.27 -9.39 -18.08
N LEU A 441 29.82 -9.09 -16.86
CA LEU A 441 29.52 -10.10 -15.85
C LEU A 441 28.35 -10.99 -16.28
N GLN A 442 27.26 -10.40 -16.76
CA GLN A 442 26.03 -11.13 -17.10
C GLN A 442 26.14 -11.90 -18.42
N LEU A 443 26.79 -11.30 -19.42
CA LEU A 443 26.91 -11.84 -20.78
C LEU A 443 27.64 -13.19 -20.83
N LEU A 444 28.56 -13.45 -19.90
CA LEU A 444 29.38 -14.68 -19.92
C LEU A 444 28.51 -15.94 -19.94
N TYR A 445 27.49 -16.01 -19.07
CA TYR A 445 26.63 -17.19 -18.91
C TYR A 445 25.13 -16.86 -19.02
N ASP A 446 24.77 -15.65 -19.46
CA ASP A 446 23.40 -15.09 -19.43
C ASP A 446 22.73 -15.19 -18.04
N ARG A 447 23.49 -14.84 -16.99
CA ARG A 447 23.03 -14.94 -15.59
C ARG A 447 22.86 -13.56 -14.94
N GLN A 448 21.93 -13.45 -14.00
CA GLN A 448 21.74 -12.26 -13.16
C GLN A 448 22.84 -12.14 -12.08
N THR A 449 24.10 -12.03 -12.51
CA THR A 449 25.23 -11.77 -11.62
C THR A 449 25.64 -10.30 -11.66
N GLN A 450 25.92 -9.74 -10.48
CA GLN A 450 26.34 -8.35 -10.28
C GLN A 450 27.56 -8.27 -9.35
N SER A 451 27.99 -9.39 -8.78
CA SER A 451 29.18 -9.47 -7.96
C SER A 451 30.39 -9.74 -8.82
N LEU A 452 31.46 -9.01 -8.57
CA LEU A 452 32.72 -9.26 -9.22
C LEU A 452 33.29 -10.62 -8.77
N PRO A 453 33.97 -11.37 -9.66
CA PRO A 453 34.57 -12.66 -9.30
C PRO A 453 35.69 -12.49 -8.25
N PRO A 454 36.03 -13.53 -7.46
CA PRO A 454 37.19 -13.46 -6.58
C PRO A 454 38.47 -13.06 -7.32
N ARG A 455 39.41 -12.43 -6.60
CA ARG A 455 40.72 -12.08 -7.18
C ARG A 455 41.44 -13.33 -7.69
N GLY A 456 42.11 -13.21 -8.83
CA GLY A 456 42.76 -14.32 -9.54
C GLY A 456 42.28 -14.40 -10.99
N ARG A 457 42.42 -15.60 -11.60
CA ARG A 457 42.22 -15.80 -13.05
C ARG A 457 40.90 -15.25 -13.58
N GLU A 458 39.78 -15.52 -12.92
CA GLU A 458 38.46 -15.05 -13.41
C GLU A 458 38.34 -13.51 -13.40
N ARG A 459 38.99 -12.84 -12.45
CA ARG A 459 39.07 -11.37 -12.41
C ARG A 459 39.98 -10.83 -13.51
N ASP A 460 41.11 -11.49 -13.79
CA ASP A 460 41.99 -11.13 -14.90
C ASP A 460 41.27 -11.26 -16.25
N LEU A 461 40.50 -12.34 -16.44
CA LEU A 461 39.70 -12.55 -17.64
C LEU A 461 38.57 -11.52 -17.78
N LEU A 462 37.95 -11.10 -16.67
CA LEU A 462 36.99 -9.99 -16.68
C LEU A 462 37.68 -8.68 -17.11
N ALA A 463 38.82 -8.34 -16.52
CA ALA A 463 39.57 -7.12 -16.84
C ALA A 463 39.95 -7.07 -18.33
N ARG A 464 40.47 -8.16 -18.89
CA ARG A 464 40.77 -8.26 -20.33
C ARG A 464 39.54 -8.09 -21.22
N ARG A 465 38.39 -8.66 -20.85
CA ARG A 465 37.11 -8.47 -21.57
C ARG A 465 36.59 -7.04 -21.52
N LEU A 466 37.00 -6.28 -20.51
CA LEU A 466 36.72 -4.85 -20.37
C LEU A 466 37.76 -3.96 -21.07
N GLY A 467 38.80 -4.56 -21.67
CA GLY A 467 39.87 -3.84 -22.37
C GLY A 467 41.02 -3.37 -21.47
N PHE A 468 41.08 -3.82 -20.21
CA PHE A 468 42.20 -3.52 -19.31
C PHE A 468 43.36 -4.50 -19.53
N ALA A 469 44.58 -4.03 -19.30
CA ALA A 469 45.80 -4.83 -19.41
C ALA A 469 45.81 -6.00 -18.40
N ASP A 470 45.40 -5.74 -17.16
CA ASP A 470 45.33 -6.70 -16.07
C ASP A 470 44.24 -6.32 -15.04
N SER A 471 44.02 -7.20 -14.06
CA SER A 471 43.04 -6.95 -13.00
C SER A 471 43.39 -5.77 -12.09
N ASN A 472 44.67 -5.45 -11.90
CA ASN A 472 45.08 -4.33 -11.05
C ASN A 472 44.70 -2.98 -11.67
N ALA A 473 44.94 -2.81 -12.97
CA ALA A 473 44.53 -1.62 -13.73
C ALA A 473 43.01 -1.46 -13.71
N PHE A 474 42.25 -2.55 -13.89
CA PHE A 474 40.81 -2.54 -13.77
C PHE A 474 40.35 -2.13 -12.37
N HIS A 475 40.93 -2.70 -11.32
CA HIS A 475 40.57 -2.40 -9.93
C HIS A 475 40.85 -0.95 -9.56
N ALA A 476 42.00 -0.41 -9.95
CA ALA A 476 42.34 0.99 -9.68
C ALA A 476 41.31 1.95 -10.31
N GLU A 477 40.88 1.67 -11.53
CA GLU A 477 39.85 2.46 -12.21
C GLU A 477 38.47 2.26 -11.60
N TYR A 478 38.11 1.02 -11.25
CA TYR A 478 36.83 0.69 -10.61
C TYR A 478 36.68 1.39 -9.25
N ASP A 479 37.71 1.33 -8.41
CA ASP A 479 37.71 1.96 -7.08
C ASP A 479 37.66 3.49 -7.21
N ARG A 480 38.37 4.07 -8.20
CA ARG A 480 38.30 5.51 -8.51
C ARG A 480 36.88 5.93 -8.88
N VAL A 481 36.23 5.21 -9.80
CA VAL A 481 34.86 5.50 -10.24
C VAL A 481 33.88 5.38 -9.08
N CYS A 482 33.95 4.31 -8.28
CA CYS A 482 33.07 4.13 -7.13
C CYS A 482 33.24 5.25 -6.09
N ALA A 483 34.48 5.67 -5.80
CA ALA A 483 34.75 6.77 -4.88
C ALA A 483 34.16 8.10 -5.38
N GLU A 484 34.32 8.41 -6.67
CA GLU A 484 33.74 9.61 -7.28
C GLU A 484 32.20 9.61 -7.23
N VAL A 485 31.58 8.49 -7.62
CA VAL A 485 30.12 8.33 -7.56
C VAL A 485 29.62 8.48 -6.13
N ARG A 486 30.29 7.85 -5.17
CA ARG A 486 29.89 7.90 -3.76
C ARG A 486 29.94 9.32 -3.20
N SER A 487 31.04 10.02 -3.47
CA SER A 487 31.21 11.41 -3.03
C SER A 487 30.11 12.32 -3.56
N ILE A 488 29.73 12.17 -4.83
CA ILE A 488 28.65 12.94 -5.45
C ILE A 488 27.29 12.58 -4.84
N HIS A 489 27.03 11.28 -4.63
CA HIS A 489 25.79 10.79 -4.02
C HIS A 489 25.56 11.36 -2.61
N GLU A 490 26.58 11.29 -1.75
CA GLU A 490 26.53 11.82 -0.38
C GLU A 490 26.30 13.33 -0.36
N HIS A 491 26.99 14.06 -1.24
CA HIS A 491 26.81 15.50 -1.40
C HIS A 491 25.38 15.87 -1.80
N ILE A 492 24.80 15.18 -2.80
CA ILE A 492 23.44 15.45 -3.30
C ILE A 492 22.37 15.16 -2.24
N LEU A 493 22.52 14.07 -1.49
CA LEU A 493 21.55 13.68 -0.46
C LEU A 493 21.79 14.39 0.87
N GLY A 494 22.81 15.24 0.99
CA GLY A 494 23.14 15.95 2.24
C GLY A 494 23.47 15.00 3.39
N ILE A 495 24.18 13.91 3.08
CA ILE A 495 24.69 12.95 4.07
C ILE A 495 26.06 13.50 4.50
N GLU A 496 26.19 14.01 5.72
CA GLU A 496 27.51 14.37 6.23
C GLU A 496 28.33 13.09 6.50
N PRO A 497 29.67 13.10 6.30
CA PRO A 497 30.52 11.93 6.57
C PRO A 497 30.45 11.39 8.00
N ASN A 498 29.87 12.16 8.93
CA ASN A 498 29.65 11.82 10.34
C ASN A 498 28.17 11.75 10.73
N ASP A 499 27.23 11.67 9.77
CA ASP A 499 25.81 11.42 10.06
C ASP A 499 25.58 9.92 10.36
N THR A 500 26.29 9.43 11.38
CA THR A 500 25.81 8.40 12.27
C THR A 500 24.70 9.01 13.12
N SER A 501 23.53 9.23 12.52
CA SER A 501 22.29 9.22 13.29
C SER A 501 22.21 7.85 13.95
N THR A 502 22.70 7.78 15.18
CA THR A 502 22.68 6.63 16.08
C THR A 502 21.23 6.24 16.35
N TYR A 503 20.71 5.35 15.52
CA TYR A 503 19.90 4.26 16.04
C TYR A 503 20.87 3.11 16.29
N PRO A 504 20.97 2.58 17.53
CA PRO A 504 21.90 1.50 17.81
C PRO A 504 21.61 0.30 16.89
N ASP A 505 22.69 -0.29 16.39
CA ASP A 505 22.79 -1.41 15.47
C ASP A 505 22.34 -2.72 16.17
N VAL A 506 21.13 -2.70 16.75
CA VAL A 506 20.58 -3.84 17.47
C VAL A 506 20.03 -4.82 16.45
N SER A 507 20.74 -5.92 16.29
CA SER A 507 20.19 -7.10 15.63
C SER A 507 19.25 -7.81 16.60
N TRP A 508 17.95 -7.60 16.43
CA TRP A 508 16.93 -8.31 17.23
C TRP A 508 17.05 -9.82 17.05
N THR A 509 17.35 -10.30 15.83
CA THR A 509 17.63 -11.72 15.57
C THR A 509 18.80 -12.26 16.38
N GLY A 510 19.84 -11.45 16.61
CA GLY A 510 20.97 -11.80 17.46
C GLY A 510 20.57 -11.95 18.93
N LEU A 511 19.84 -10.97 19.49
CA LEU A 511 19.34 -11.03 20.86
C LEU A 511 18.36 -12.20 21.09
N LEU A 512 17.63 -12.61 20.06
CA LEU A 512 16.66 -13.70 20.08
C LEU A 512 17.24 -15.08 19.69
N ALA A 513 18.55 -15.16 19.45
CA ALA A 513 19.19 -16.41 19.02
C ALA A 513 19.24 -17.46 20.13
N ALA A 514 19.42 -17.03 21.39
CA ALA A 514 19.51 -17.89 22.57
C ALA A 514 18.40 -17.58 23.61
N PRO A 515 17.12 -17.89 23.30
CA PRO A 515 15.98 -17.53 24.16
C PRO A 515 15.95 -18.25 25.52
N GLU A 516 16.71 -19.34 25.69
CA GLU A 516 16.87 -20.06 26.97
C GLU A 516 18.01 -19.50 27.84
N ASP A 517 18.91 -18.68 27.29
CA ASP A 517 20.04 -18.10 28.03
C ASP A 517 19.63 -16.88 28.87
N SER A 518 19.89 -16.92 30.18
CA SER A 518 19.47 -15.86 31.10
C SER A 518 20.17 -14.52 30.84
N ARG A 519 21.41 -14.53 30.32
CA ARG A 519 22.12 -13.28 30.00
C ARG A 519 21.54 -12.60 28.76
N SER A 520 21.33 -13.36 27.69
CA SER A 520 20.71 -12.88 26.46
C SER A 520 19.32 -12.27 26.72
N MET A 521 18.55 -12.85 27.65
CA MET A 521 17.22 -12.33 28.00
C MET A 521 17.25 -11.07 28.87
N ALA A 522 18.28 -10.91 29.71
CA ALA A 522 18.51 -9.67 30.44
C ALA A 522 18.95 -8.53 29.50
N GLU A 523 19.77 -8.84 28.49
CA GLU A 523 20.15 -7.88 27.44
C GLU A 523 18.94 -7.46 26.58
N LEU A 524 18.08 -8.41 26.22
CA LEU A 524 16.83 -8.12 25.52
C LEU A 524 15.90 -7.22 26.34
N GLU A 525 15.76 -7.48 27.63
CA GLU A 525 14.94 -6.66 28.53
C GLU A 525 15.44 -5.20 28.59
N GLU A 526 16.75 -5.01 28.73
CA GLU A 526 17.35 -3.67 28.75
C GLU A 526 17.17 -2.95 27.42
N GLN A 527 17.29 -3.67 26.30
CA GLN A 527 17.06 -3.07 24.99
C GLN A 527 15.60 -2.69 24.77
N LEU A 528 14.64 -3.53 25.14
CA LEU A 528 13.21 -3.20 25.05
C LEU A 528 12.88 -1.98 25.91
N ARG A 529 13.49 -1.85 27.10
CA ARG A 529 13.38 -0.67 27.94
C ARG A 529 13.92 0.59 27.24
N ALA A 530 15.06 0.49 26.56
CA ALA A 530 15.65 1.58 25.80
C ALA A 530 14.80 2.02 24.59
N GLU A 531 14.09 1.08 23.95
CA GLU A 531 13.15 1.35 22.85
C GLU A 531 11.77 1.88 23.31
N GLY A 532 11.52 1.95 24.62
CA GLY A 532 10.31 2.54 25.17
C GLY A 532 9.20 1.56 25.57
N PHE A 533 9.50 0.27 25.73
CA PHE A 533 8.58 -0.68 26.39
C PHE A 533 8.51 -0.37 27.89
N HIS A 534 7.30 -0.32 28.44
CA HIS A 534 7.05 0.04 29.83
C HIS A 534 7.13 -1.17 30.76
N ASP A 535 6.71 -2.35 30.28
CA ASP A 535 6.87 -3.62 30.98
C ASP A 535 7.77 -4.55 30.16
N PRO A 536 9.08 -4.26 30.10
CA PRO A 536 10.01 -5.05 29.30
C PRO A 536 10.12 -6.49 29.81
N GLU A 537 9.88 -6.76 31.10
CA GLU A 537 9.85 -8.12 31.64
C GLU A 537 8.69 -8.92 31.01
N GLN A 538 7.49 -8.34 30.96
CA GLN A 538 6.35 -8.95 30.29
C GLN A 538 6.56 -9.07 28.77
N ALA A 539 7.14 -8.06 28.12
CA ALA A 539 7.47 -8.11 26.69
C ALA A 539 8.44 -9.27 26.37
N VAL A 540 9.47 -9.48 27.20
CA VAL A 540 10.37 -10.63 27.11
C VAL A 540 9.60 -11.94 27.28
N ARG A 541 8.65 -12.03 28.23
CA ARG A 541 7.81 -13.24 28.39
C ARG A 541 6.98 -13.52 27.13
N THR A 542 6.35 -12.52 26.54
CA THR A 542 5.55 -12.64 25.31
C THR A 542 6.41 -13.10 24.12
N ILE A 543 7.60 -12.52 23.98
CA ILE A 543 8.60 -12.92 22.97
C ILE A 543 9.06 -14.36 23.19
N LYS A 544 9.32 -14.76 24.44
CA LYS A 544 9.70 -16.14 24.79
C LYS A 544 8.61 -17.13 24.42
N ILE A 545 7.34 -16.81 24.68
CA ILE A 545 6.21 -17.66 24.27
C ILE A 545 6.25 -17.91 22.76
N SER A 546 6.51 -16.86 21.97
CA SER A 546 6.59 -16.95 20.51
C SER A 546 7.82 -17.74 19.98
N LEU A 547 8.83 -17.96 20.81
CA LEU A 547 10.08 -18.64 20.44
C LEU A 547 10.20 -20.06 21.02
N LEU A 548 9.68 -20.28 22.22
CA LEU A 548 9.86 -21.51 23.00
C LEU A 548 8.56 -22.28 23.21
N GLY A 549 7.41 -21.59 23.08
CA GLY A 549 6.09 -22.14 23.36
C GLY A 549 5.67 -21.88 24.80
N THR A 550 4.67 -22.63 25.27
CA THR A 550 4.10 -22.46 26.62
C THR A 550 4.40 -23.69 27.49
N GLY A 551 3.99 -23.65 28.76
CA GLY A 551 4.04 -24.83 29.64
C GLY A 551 3.23 -26.04 29.15
N HIS A 552 2.40 -25.89 28.10
CA HIS A 552 1.57 -26.94 27.51
C HIS A 552 2.18 -27.56 26.24
N GLY A 553 3.30 -27.04 25.74
CA GLY A 553 3.96 -27.54 24.52
C GLY A 553 5.04 -26.61 24.00
N ARG A 554 6.11 -27.19 23.42
CA ARG A 554 7.18 -26.45 22.74
C ARG A 554 6.69 -25.87 21.42
N GLU A 555 7.16 -24.68 21.09
CA GLU A 555 6.87 -24.05 19.80
C GLU A 555 7.55 -24.80 18.65
N ALA A 556 6.91 -24.81 17.48
CA ALA A 556 7.46 -25.47 16.30
C ALA A 556 8.74 -24.73 15.81
N PRO A 557 9.80 -25.44 15.39
CA PRO A 557 11.07 -24.80 15.02
C PRO A 557 10.96 -23.78 13.87
N ASP A 558 10.05 -24.05 12.92
CA ASP A 558 9.72 -23.17 11.80
C ASP A 558 8.95 -21.92 12.25
N ALA A 559 8.01 -22.05 13.19
CA ALA A 559 7.31 -20.91 13.80
C ALA A 559 8.27 -19.99 14.57
N ALA A 560 9.15 -20.57 15.38
CA ALA A 560 10.18 -19.80 16.09
C ALA A 560 11.15 -19.10 15.11
N ALA A 561 11.55 -19.77 14.02
CA ALA A 561 12.38 -19.18 12.98
C ALA A 561 11.67 -18.04 12.22
N ALA A 562 10.38 -18.20 11.91
CA ALA A 562 9.57 -17.16 11.28
C ALA A 562 9.40 -15.94 12.21
N PHE A 563 9.14 -16.16 13.49
CA PHE A 563 9.04 -15.08 14.48
C PHE A 563 10.35 -14.30 14.61
N ARG A 564 11.52 -14.97 14.67
CA ARG A 564 12.82 -14.25 14.71
C ARG A 564 13.00 -13.31 13.53
N LYS A 565 12.60 -13.72 12.32
CA LYS A 565 12.68 -12.86 11.13
C LYS A 565 11.70 -11.68 11.22
N LEU A 566 10.48 -11.94 11.66
CA LEU A 566 9.46 -10.93 11.86
C LEU A 566 9.88 -9.90 12.93
N ALA A 567 10.52 -10.34 14.02
CA ALA A 567 10.90 -9.52 15.17
C ALA A 567 11.76 -8.29 14.79
N GLU A 568 12.61 -8.41 13.76
CA GLU A 568 13.42 -7.30 13.24
C GLU A 568 12.58 -6.10 12.77
N ARG A 569 11.33 -6.34 12.37
CA ARG A 569 10.40 -5.28 11.95
C ARG A 569 9.30 -5.04 12.97
N LEU A 570 8.84 -6.11 13.62
CA LEU A 570 7.76 -6.05 14.60
C LEU A 570 8.16 -5.24 15.84
N ILE A 571 9.34 -5.48 16.42
CA ILE A 571 9.74 -4.80 17.66
C ILE A 571 9.89 -3.28 17.42
N PRO A 572 10.59 -2.80 16.38
CA PRO A 572 10.62 -1.37 16.07
C PRO A 572 9.24 -0.78 15.75
N ALA A 573 8.37 -1.53 15.07
CA ALA A 573 7.00 -1.07 14.79
C ALA A 573 6.17 -0.92 16.08
N CYS A 574 6.31 -1.85 17.03
CA CYS A 574 5.70 -1.74 18.35
C CYS A 574 6.28 -0.57 19.13
N ALA A 575 7.60 -0.40 19.14
CA ALA A 575 8.28 0.72 19.82
C ALA A 575 7.83 2.09 19.32
N ALA A 576 7.59 2.22 18.00
CA ALA A 576 7.07 3.43 17.39
C ALA A 576 5.56 3.66 17.62
N SER A 577 4.85 2.70 18.23
CA SER A 577 3.41 2.81 18.49
C SER A 577 3.12 3.60 19.77
N GLY A 578 1.84 3.95 19.99
CA GLY A 578 1.43 4.67 21.20
C GLY A 578 1.56 3.85 22.49
N ASP A 579 1.46 2.52 22.38
CA ASP A 579 1.57 1.59 23.50
C ASP A 579 2.30 0.32 23.00
N PRO A 580 3.64 0.29 23.09
CA PRO A 580 4.46 -0.83 22.60
C PRO A 580 4.11 -2.16 23.24
N ASP A 581 3.75 -2.14 24.53
CA ASP A 581 3.40 -3.31 25.31
C ASP A 581 2.06 -3.91 24.85
N ALA A 582 1.04 -3.06 24.66
CA ALA A 582 -0.24 -3.48 24.09
C ALA A 582 -0.11 -3.95 22.63
N ALA A 583 0.73 -3.27 21.84
CA ALA A 583 1.00 -3.66 20.46
C ALA A 583 1.57 -5.07 20.34
N LEU A 584 2.66 -5.35 21.07
CA LEU A 584 3.30 -6.65 21.06
C LEU A 584 2.37 -7.74 21.60
N SER A 585 1.67 -7.47 22.69
CA SER A 585 0.71 -8.39 23.28
C SER A 585 -0.46 -8.70 22.34
N GLY A 586 -0.98 -7.71 21.62
CA GLY A 586 -2.05 -7.89 20.64
C GLY A 586 -1.62 -8.72 19.43
N ILE A 587 -0.38 -8.55 18.93
CA ILE A 587 0.17 -9.40 17.87
C ILE A 587 0.36 -10.84 18.36
N SER A 588 0.84 -11.04 19.59
CA SER A 588 0.92 -12.37 20.21
C SER A 588 -0.45 -13.01 20.33
N LEU A 589 -1.47 -12.25 20.75
CA LEU A 589 -2.84 -12.75 20.88
C LEU A 589 -3.40 -13.26 19.55
N LEU A 590 -3.15 -12.53 18.45
CA LEU A 590 -3.56 -12.98 17.11
C LEU A 590 -2.81 -14.25 16.68
N ALA A 591 -1.50 -14.32 16.98
CA ALA A 591 -0.72 -15.51 16.68
C ALA A 591 -1.18 -16.72 17.49
N GLU A 592 -1.52 -16.54 18.77
CA GLU A 592 -2.02 -17.59 19.64
C GLU A 592 -3.37 -18.15 19.19
N ALA A 593 -4.23 -17.28 18.65
CA ALA A 593 -5.50 -17.69 18.06
C ALA A 593 -5.34 -18.42 16.72
N ASN A 594 -4.18 -18.30 16.06
CA ASN A 594 -3.95 -18.91 14.76
C ASN A 594 -3.42 -20.35 14.91
N PRO A 595 -4.06 -21.36 14.29
CA PRO A 595 -3.61 -22.74 14.37
C PRO A 595 -2.23 -22.97 13.70
N ASN A 596 -1.82 -22.11 12.76
CA ASN A 596 -0.52 -22.17 12.09
C ASN A 596 0.29 -20.87 12.28
N ARG A 597 1.01 -20.80 13.41
CA ARG A 597 1.83 -19.62 13.77
C ARG A 597 2.96 -19.34 12.79
N ALA A 598 3.56 -20.38 12.20
CA ALA A 598 4.66 -20.20 11.24
C ALA A 598 4.18 -19.45 9.98
N GLU A 599 3.03 -19.85 9.44
CA GLU A 599 2.41 -19.19 8.30
C GLU A 599 1.95 -17.77 8.65
N TRP A 600 1.38 -17.58 9.84
CA TRP A 600 0.99 -16.26 10.35
C TRP A 600 2.17 -15.29 10.43
N TYR A 601 3.25 -15.67 11.10
CA TYR A 601 4.44 -14.82 11.21
C TYR A 601 5.08 -14.56 9.85
N SER A 602 5.13 -15.56 8.97
CA SER A 602 5.61 -15.40 7.60
C SER A 602 4.73 -14.42 6.81
N ALA A 603 3.40 -14.48 6.95
CA ALA A 603 2.48 -13.57 6.27
C ALA A 603 2.73 -12.11 6.69
N LEU A 604 2.90 -11.86 8.00
CA LEU A 604 3.22 -10.52 8.50
C LEU A 604 4.61 -10.04 8.05
N GLU A 605 5.59 -10.94 7.97
CA GLU A 605 6.94 -10.60 7.52
C GLU A 605 6.96 -10.19 6.03
N HIS A 606 6.19 -10.89 5.19
CA HIS A 606 6.04 -10.59 3.76
C HIS A 606 5.09 -9.42 3.47
N SER A 607 4.25 -9.01 4.43
CA SER A 607 3.28 -7.93 4.30
C SER A 607 3.46 -6.87 5.40
N PRO A 608 4.49 -5.99 5.28
CA PRO A 608 4.81 -5.00 6.31
C PRO A 608 3.69 -4.01 6.60
N ASP A 609 2.85 -3.70 5.61
CA ASP A 609 1.72 -2.81 5.80
C ASP A 609 0.65 -3.41 6.73
N LEU A 610 0.26 -4.65 6.48
CA LEU A 610 -0.65 -5.41 7.35
C LEU A 610 -0.09 -5.50 8.77
N MET A 611 1.21 -5.79 8.91
CA MET A 611 1.89 -5.79 10.21
C MET A 611 1.75 -4.45 10.92
N ARG A 612 2.08 -3.32 10.25
CA ARG A 612 1.97 -1.97 10.85
C ARG A 612 0.53 -1.63 11.23
N ARG A 613 -0.45 -2.00 10.40
CA ARG A 613 -1.88 -1.77 10.68
C ARG A 613 -2.35 -2.52 11.91
N LEU A 614 -1.99 -3.81 12.03
CA LEU A 614 -2.32 -4.63 13.18
C LEU A 614 -1.60 -4.14 14.44
N VAL A 615 -0.35 -3.68 14.34
CA VAL A 615 0.38 -3.03 15.44
C VAL A 615 -0.34 -1.77 15.90
N ARG A 616 -0.75 -0.89 14.98
CA ARG A 616 -1.52 0.32 15.33
C ARG A 616 -2.87 -0.01 15.96
N LEU A 617 -3.57 -1.02 15.44
CA LEU A 617 -4.85 -1.49 15.98
C LEU A 617 -4.67 -2.06 17.39
N ALA A 618 -3.65 -2.88 17.61
CA ALA A 618 -3.32 -3.47 18.90
C ALA A 618 -2.93 -2.42 19.94
N ALA A 619 -2.11 -1.44 19.55
CA ALA A 619 -1.74 -0.30 20.41
C ALA A 619 -2.93 0.59 20.77
N ALA A 620 -3.87 0.78 19.83
CA ALA A 620 -4.96 1.73 20.00
C ALA A 620 -6.23 1.12 20.62
N SER A 621 -6.46 -0.20 20.51
CA SER A 621 -7.65 -0.84 21.08
C SER A 621 -7.49 -2.34 21.34
N VAL A 622 -7.19 -2.68 22.59
CA VAL A 622 -7.15 -4.07 23.08
C VAL A 622 -8.49 -4.81 22.88
N PRO A 623 -9.68 -4.21 23.10
CA PRO A 623 -10.94 -4.89 22.83
C PRO A 623 -11.15 -5.27 21.36
N MET A 624 -10.71 -4.42 20.42
CA MET A 624 -10.81 -4.70 18.98
C MET A 624 -9.85 -5.80 18.56
N ILE A 625 -8.59 -5.76 19.00
CA ILE A 625 -7.63 -6.83 18.70
C ILE A 625 -8.09 -8.17 19.30
N SER A 626 -8.67 -8.15 20.50
CA SER A 626 -9.25 -9.35 21.13
C SER A 626 -10.46 -9.89 20.37
N THR A 627 -11.26 -9.00 19.78
CA THR A 627 -12.40 -9.39 18.96
C THR A 627 -11.93 -10.03 17.66
N LEU A 628 -10.91 -9.45 17.03
CA LEU A 628 -10.28 -10.02 15.84
C LEU A 628 -9.63 -11.38 16.13
N ALA A 629 -8.98 -11.56 17.28
CA ALA A 629 -8.40 -12.84 17.67
C ALA A 629 -9.45 -13.96 17.81
N ARG A 630 -10.69 -13.63 18.20
CA ARG A 630 -11.80 -14.61 18.27
C ARG A 630 -12.41 -14.95 16.90
N ARG A 631 -12.10 -14.15 15.87
CA ARG A 631 -12.69 -14.17 14.53
C ARG A 631 -11.62 -13.82 13.49
N LEU A 632 -10.58 -14.65 13.40
CA LEU A 632 -9.43 -14.39 12.52
C LEU A 632 -9.83 -14.28 11.04
N GLU A 633 -10.94 -14.90 10.64
CA GLU A 633 -11.50 -14.75 9.30
C GLU A 633 -11.91 -13.31 8.95
N TRP A 634 -11.94 -12.39 9.91
CA TRP A 634 -12.18 -10.96 9.67
C TRP A 634 -10.92 -10.17 9.35
N ILE A 635 -9.73 -10.80 9.31
CA ILE A 635 -8.51 -10.10 8.87
C ILE A 635 -8.67 -9.59 7.43
N ASP A 636 -9.37 -10.32 6.56
CA ASP A 636 -9.61 -9.90 5.17
C ASP A 636 -10.41 -8.59 5.09
N LEU A 637 -11.28 -8.32 6.08
CA LEU A 637 -11.99 -7.05 6.17
C LEU A 637 -11.02 -5.87 6.31
N LEU A 638 -9.93 -6.06 7.06
CA LEU A 638 -8.95 -5.03 7.39
C LEU A 638 -8.03 -4.66 6.21
N VAL A 639 -8.02 -5.48 5.17
CA VAL A 639 -7.24 -5.27 3.93
C VAL A 639 -8.12 -5.03 2.71
N SER A 640 -9.44 -4.99 2.89
CA SER A 640 -10.41 -4.77 1.81
C SER A 640 -10.47 -3.29 1.39
N GLU A 641 -10.88 -3.03 0.14
CA GLU A 641 -11.09 -1.67 -0.38
C GLU A 641 -12.11 -0.87 0.45
N VAL A 642 -13.04 -1.54 1.15
CA VAL A 642 -14.06 -0.92 2.02
C VAL A 642 -13.46 -0.14 3.21
N ILE A 643 -12.24 -0.47 3.63
CA ILE A 643 -11.53 0.31 4.67
C ILE A 643 -11.10 1.68 4.13
N SER A 644 -10.83 1.75 2.83
CA SER A 644 -10.22 2.90 2.15
C SER A 644 -11.25 3.83 1.51
N ASP A 645 -12.51 3.40 1.46
CA ASP A 645 -13.61 4.16 0.87
C ASP A 645 -13.84 5.47 1.64
N PRO A 646 -13.69 6.66 1.03
CA PRO A 646 -13.89 7.92 1.72
C PRO A 646 -15.34 8.13 2.18
N GLU A 647 -16.31 7.39 1.62
CA GLU A 647 -17.72 7.56 1.96
C GLU A 647 -18.17 6.65 3.10
N ALA A 648 -19.15 7.13 3.86
CA ALA A 648 -19.83 6.34 4.88
C ALA A 648 -20.77 5.35 4.19
N LYS A 649 -20.69 4.06 4.58
CA LYS A 649 -21.57 3.02 4.05
C LYS A 649 -23.05 3.41 4.19
N PRO A 650 -23.85 3.40 3.10
CA PRO A 650 -25.27 3.73 3.16
C PRO A 650 -26.06 2.79 4.08
N ILE A 651 -27.17 3.27 4.62
CA ILE A 651 -28.00 2.50 5.55
C ILE A 651 -28.65 1.30 4.84
N GLU A 652 -29.00 1.45 3.56
CA GLU A 652 -29.61 0.42 2.72
C GLU A 652 -28.66 -0.75 2.51
N VAL A 653 -27.39 -0.46 2.20
CA VAL A 653 -26.34 -1.47 2.05
C VAL A 653 -26.07 -2.17 3.38
N THR A 654 -25.98 -1.39 4.47
CA THR A 654 -25.76 -1.93 5.82
C THR A 654 -26.91 -2.83 6.27
N SER A 655 -28.15 -2.48 5.91
CA SER A 655 -29.35 -3.25 6.19
C SER A 655 -29.39 -4.53 5.35
N ALA A 656 -29.16 -4.44 4.04
CA ALA A 656 -29.16 -5.60 3.14
C ALA A 656 -28.16 -6.67 3.59
N GLU A 657 -26.91 -6.28 3.88
CA GLU A 657 -25.90 -7.21 4.36
C GLU A 657 -26.22 -7.85 5.72
N LEU A 658 -26.85 -7.10 6.63
CA LEU A 658 -27.31 -7.68 7.90
C LEU A 658 -28.40 -8.71 7.63
N GLN A 659 -29.40 -8.39 6.81
CA GLN A 659 -30.51 -9.29 6.50
C GLN A 659 -30.04 -10.60 5.86
N GLU A 660 -29.05 -10.54 4.95
CA GLU A 660 -28.44 -11.74 4.35
C GLU A 660 -27.75 -12.66 5.37
N ARG A 661 -27.30 -12.10 6.49
CA ARG A 661 -26.56 -12.84 7.54
C ARG A 661 -27.46 -13.34 8.67
N LEU A 662 -28.69 -12.84 8.77
CA LEU A 662 -29.65 -13.29 9.75
C LEU A 662 -30.21 -14.67 9.35
N PRO A 663 -30.49 -15.56 10.32
CA PRO A 663 -31.05 -16.87 10.02
C PRO A 663 -32.43 -16.74 9.35
N ALA A 664 -32.70 -17.61 8.38
CA ALA A 664 -34.03 -17.74 7.80
C ALA A 664 -35.00 -18.29 8.85
N HIS A 665 -36.22 -17.73 8.86
CA HIS A 665 -37.23 -18.09 9.85
C HIS A 665 -37.59 -19.59 9.81
N SER A 666 -37.67 -20.19 11.00
CA SER A 666 -37.95 -21.61 11.21
C SER A 666 -39.17 -21.80 12.11
N ASP A 667 -39.87 -22.93 11.96
CA ASP A 667 -41.03 -23.32 12.80
C ASP A 667 -40.66 -23.68 14.26
N ALA A 668 -39.40 -23.47 14.69
CA ALA A 668 -38.87 -23.73 16.03
C ALA A 668 -38.44 -22.43 16.77
N PRO A 669 -39.35 -21.72 17.45
CA PRO A 669 -39.14 -20.34 17.91
C PRO A 669 -38.01 -20.13 18.93
N GLU A 670 -37.72 -21.13 19.78
CA GLU A 670 -36.75 -21.00 20.87
C GLU A 670 -35.28 -21.10 20.39
N LEU A 671 -35.01 -21.98 19.43
CA LEU A 671 -33.69 -22.13 18.79
C LEU A 671 -33.40 -20.99 17.82
N ASP A 672 -34.44 -20.46 17.16
CA ASP A 672 -34.35 -19.31 16.23
C ASP A 672 -33.94 -18.03 16.98
N SER A 673 -34.50 -17.78 18.17
CA SER A 673 -34.18 -16.58 18.96
C SER A 673 -32.70 -16.52 19.41
N LEU A 674 -32.10 -17.64 19.84
CA LEU A 674 -30.68 -17.66 20.23
C LEU A 674 -29.76 -17.41 19.04
N SER A 675 -30.01 -18.05 17.91
CA SER A 675 -29.21 -17.89 16.69
C SER A 675 -29.33 -16.48 16.08
N PHE A 676 -30.50 -15.84 16.20
CA PHE A 676 -30.71 -14.45 15.81
C PHE A 676 -29.79 -13.48 16.58
N TRP A 677 -29.76 -13.56 17.91
CA TRP A 677 -28.94 -12.67 18.73
C TRP A 677 -27.44 -12.88 18.51
N ASP A 678 -27.02 -14.13 18.26
CA ASP A 678 -25.64 -14.43 17.89
C ASP A 678 -25.27 -13.84 16.52
N ALA A 679 -26.14 -13.98 15.51
CA ALA A 679 -25.91 -13.44 14.18
C ALA A 679 -25.86 -11.91 14.19
N LEU A 680 -26.82 -11.26 14.85
CA LEU A 680 -26.86 -9.80 15.02
C LEU A 680 -25.61 -9.30 15.75
N ALA A 681 -25.26 -9.89 16.89
CA ALA A 681 -24.07 -9.48 17.62
C ALA A 681 -22.78 -9.67 16.82
N THR A 682 -22.68 -10.77 16.07
CA THR A 682 -21.54 -11.06 15.19
C THR A 682 -21.39 -9.99 14.12
N TYR A 683 -22.48 -9.59 13.47
CA TYR A 683 -22.46 -8.50 12.48
C TYR A 683 -22.07 -7.16 13.10
N LEU A 684 -22.67 -6.79 14.24
CA LEU A 684 -22.37 -5.52 14.91
C LEU A 684 -20.91 -5.45 15.39
N HIS A 685 -20.35 -6.55 15.90
CA HIS A 685 -18.91 -6.62 16.24
C HIS A 685 -18.03 -6.42 15.01
N ARG A 686 -18.38 -7.08 13.88
CA ARG A 686 -17.64 -6.96 12.63
C ARG A 686 -17.63 -5.53 12.09
N GLU A 687 -18.80 -4.89 12.02
CA GLU A 687 -18.90 -3.51 11.53
C GLU A 687 -18.25 -2.51 12.48
N ARG A 688 -18.37 -2.70 13.81
CA ARG A 688 -17.64 -1.85 14.77
C ARG A 688 -16.13 -1.99 14.66
N LEU A 689 -15.62 -3.20 14.37
CA LEU A 689 -14.21 -3.42 14.08
C LEU A 689 -13.77 -2.66 12.82
N ARG A 690 -14.58 -2.70 11.74
CA ARG A 690 -14.33 -1.95 10.49
C ARG A 690 -14.25 -0.45 10.75
N ILE A 691 -15.29 0.13 11.37
CA ILE A 691 -15.38 1.56 11.68
C ILE A 691 -14.24 1.96 12.62
N GLY A 692 -13.96 1.14 13.64
CA GLY A 692 -12.83 1.30 14.55
C GLY A 692 -11.47 1.36 13.88
N ALA A 693 -11.21 0.42 12.96
CA ALA A 693 -9.97 0.35 12.23
C ALA A 693 -9.77 1.57 11.32
N ARG A 694 -10.84 2.02 10.63
CA ARG A 694 -10.84 3.25 9.82
C ARG A 694 -10.51 4.50 10.66
N ASP A 695 -11.13 4.67 11.83
CA ASP A 695 -10.78 5.74 12.78
C ASP A 695 -9.29 5.62 13.16
N ILE A 696 -8.85 4.43 13.59
CA ILE A 696 -7.49 4.21 14.10
C ILE A 696 -6.42 4.56 13.08
N TRP A 697 -6.64 4.19 11.82
CA TRP A 697 -5.68 4.39 10.73
C TRP A 697 -5.74 5.79 10.11
N GLY A 698 -6.86 6.50 10.26
CA GLY A 698 -7.06 7.85 9.74
C GLY A 698 -7.79 7.88 8.38
N GLU A 699 -8.57 6.85 8.08
CA GLU A 699 -9.29 6.67 6.80
C GLU A 699 -10.70 7.29 6.79
N ALA A 700 -11.11 7.88 7.90
CA ALA A 700 -12.37 8.58 8.07
C ALA A 700 -12.21 9.70 9.09
N ASP A 701 -12.88 10.82 8.85
CA ASP A 701 -12.98 11.89 9.85
C ASP A 701 -14.01 11.55 10.93
N VAL A 702 -14.05 12.37 11.99
CA VAL A 702 -14.91 12.15 13.15
C VAL A 702 -16.40 12.19 12.81
N GLU A 703 -16.81 12.92 11.78
CA GLU A 703 -18.22 13.06 11.38
C GLU A 703 -18.67 11.83 10.59
N THR A 704 -17.84 11.34 9.68
CA THR A 704 -18.04 10.07 8.98
C THR A 704 -18.13 8.91 9.97
N ILE A 705 -17.22 8.83 10.96
CA ILE A 705 -17.28 7.80 12.00
C ILE A 705 -18.58 7.90 12.82
N ALA A 706 -19.00 9.11 13.20
CA ALA A 706 -20.25 9.29 13.92
C ALA A 706 -21.46 8.84 13.11
N LEU A 707 -21.49 9.18 11.82
CA LEU A 707 -22.56 8.78 10.90
C LEU A 707 -22.62 7.26 10.72
N GLU A 708 -21.47 6.58 10.54
CA GLU A 708 -21.43 5.12 10.42
C GLU A 708 -21.90 4.42 11.69
N LEU A 709 -21.49 4.92 12.87
CA LEU A 709 -21.96 4.40 14.16
C LEU A 709 -23.47 4.61 14.34
N THR A 710 -23.99 5.77 13.95
CA THR A 710 -25.44 6.06 13.97
C THR A 710 -26.20 5.11 13.06
N ARG A 711 -25.81 4.98 11.79
CA ARG A 711 -26.47 4.09 10.83
C ARG A 711 -26.44 2.64 11.27
N LEU A 712 -25.31 2.17 11.80
CA LEU A 712 -25.20 0.82 12.35
C LEU A 712 -26.19 0.61 13.51
N SER A 713 -26.34 1.59 14.40
CA SER A 713 -27.31 1.54 15.50
C SER A 713 -28.76 1.59 15.03
N GLU A 714 -29.07 2.34 13.96
CA GLU A 714 -30.42 2.37 13.36
C GLU A 714 -30.80 1.03 12.74
N VAL A 715 -29.90 0.46 11.94
CA VAL A 715 -30.11 -0.86 11.34
C VAL A 715 -30.28 -1.92 12.42
N ALA A 716 -29.45 -1.87 13.48
CA ALA A 716 -29.60 -2.75 14.64
C ALA A 716 -30.97 -2.59 15.32
N LEU A 717 -31.39 -1.34 15.57
CA LEU A 717 -32.63 -1.04 16.27
C LEU A 717 -33.87 -1.43 15.46
N SER A 718 -33.88 -1.16 14.15
CA SER A 718 -34.95 -1.61 13.25
C SER A 718 -35.04 -3.14 13.21
N THR A 719 -33.90 -3.82 13.14
CA THR A 719 -33.85 -5.29 13.16
C THR A 719 -34.36 -5.87 14.49
N ILE A 720 -34.02 -5.24 15.62
CA ILE A 720 -34.52 -5.62 16.94
C ILE A 720 -36.04 -5.39 17.03
N LEU A 721 -36.52 -4.23 16.56
CA LEU A 721 -37.94 -3.90 16.54
C LEU A 721 -38.73 -4.95 15.76
N ASP A 722 -38.28 -5.29 14.55
CA ASP A 722 -38.91 -6.31 13.71
C ASP A 722 -38.93 -7.69 14.38
N HIS A 723 -37.84 -8.07 15.04
CA HIS A 723 -37.79 -9.30 15.82
C HIS A 723 -38.80 -9.28 16.98
N CYS A 724 -38.84 -8.20 17.77
CA CYS A 724 -39.78 -8.05 18.87
C CYS A 724 -41.24 -8.09 18.38
N VAL A 725 -41.57 -7.38 17.29
CA VAL A 725 -42.91 -7.40 16.67
C VAL A 725 -43.32 -8.82 16.29
N ARG A 726 -42.43 -9.61 15.68
CA ARG A 726 -42.73 -11.01 15.29
C ARG A 726 -42.92 -11.94 16.48
N THR A 727 -42.12 -11.76 17.53
CA THR A 727 -42.14 -12.65 18.72
C THR A 727 -43.21 -12.29 19.74
N LEU A 728 -43.85 -11.13 19.63
CA LEU A 728 -44.91 -10.71 20.53
C LEU A 728 -46.17 -11.58 20.37
N PRO A 729 -46.82 -11.97 21.48
CA PRO A 729 -48.14 -12.59 21.42
C PRO A 729 -49.13 -11.65 20.72
N ASN A 730 -49.87 -12.16 19.72
CA ASN A 730 -50.79 -11.39 18.87
C ASN A 730 -50.11 -10.31 18.00
N SER A 731 -48.93 -10.62 17.42
CA SER A 731 -48.16 -9.74 16.53
C SER A 731 -48.97 -9.08 15.39
N ALA A 732 -49.97 -9.77 14.84
CA ALA A 732 -50.88 -9.23 13.82
C ALA A 732 -51.73 -8.04 14.31
N SER A 733 -51.78 -7.80 15.62
CA SER A 733 -52.49 -6.68 16.27
C SER A 733 -51.53 -5.66 16.89
N ALA A 734 -50.21 -5.76 16.64
CA ALA A 734 -49.25 -4.80 17.14
C ALA A 734 -49.51 -3.41 16.51
N PRO A 735 -49.63 -2.35 17.33
CA PRO A 735 -49.90 -1.02 16.81
C PRO A 735 -48.69 -0.45 16.07
N PRO A 736 -48.90 0.44 15.06
CA PRO A 736 -47.81 1.20 14.48
C PRO A 736 -47.06 1.98 15.56
N ILE A 737 -45.73 1.82 15.58
CA ILE A 737 -44.82 2.47 16.51
C ILE A 737 -43.74 3.22 15.74
N ALA A 738 -43.39 4.40 16.22
CA ALA A 738 -42.25 5.19 15.76
C ALA A 738 -41.27 5.36 16.92
N ILE A 739 -39.99 5.11 16.65
CA ILE A 739 -38.90 5.35 17.59
C ILE A 739 -38.18 6.62 17.16
N ILE A 740 -38.18 7.62 18.03
CA ILE A 740 -37.54 8.92 17.79
C ILE A 740 -36.23 8.97 18.55
N GLY A 741 -35.11 9.10 17.83
CA GLY A 741 -33.80 9.32 18.42
C GLY A 741 -33.65 10.75 18.92
N LEU A 742 -33.03 10.90 20.09
CA LEU A 742 -32.70 12.16 20.74
C LEU A 742 -31.19 12.24 20.99
N GLY A 743 -30.73 13.34 21.60
CA GLY A 743 -29.35 13.49 22.03
C GLY A 743 -28.36 13.27 20.87
N LYS A 744 -27.30 12.50 21.13
CA LYS A 744 -26.29 12.16 20.11
C LYS A 744 -26.81 11.21 19.04
N PHE A 745 -27.78 10.37 19.38
CA PHE A 745 -28.35 9.42 18.42
C PHE A 745 -29.18 10.13 17.35
N GLY A 746 -30.10 10.99 17.79
CA GLY A 746 -30.89 11.85 16.90
C GLY A 746 -30.03 12.83 16.10
N GLY A 747 -28.97 13.37 16.72
CA GLY A 747 -28.04 14.31 16.10
C GLY A 747 -27.06 13.73 15.08
N MET A 748 -27.01 12.40 14.92
CA MET A 748 -26.00 11.71 14.10
C MET A 748 -24.55 11.92 14.59
N GLU A 749 -24.36 11.91 15.91
CA GLU A 749 -23.12 12.27 16.61
C GLU A 749 -22.66 11.15 17.56
N LEU A 750 -22.97 9.89 17.25
CA LEU A 750 -22.60 8.78 18.11
C LEU A 750 -21.07 8.61 18.18
N SER A 751 -20.61 8.22 19.37
CA SER A 751 -19.24 7.75 19.62
C SER A 751 -19.25 6.30 20.12
N TYR A 752 -18.09 5.63 20.20
CA TYR A 752 -17.96 4.19 20.52
C TYR A 752 -18.61 3.70 21.83
N GLY A 753 -19.05 4.59 22.72
CA GLY A 753 -19.79 4.25 23.95
C GLY A 753 -20.94 5.21 24.24
N SER A 754 -21.56 5.76 23.20
CA SER A 754 -22.76 6.59 23.39
C SER A 754 -23.97 5.71 23.71
N ASP A 755 -24.77 6.15 24.68
CA ASP A 755 -26.13 5.63 24.89
C ASP A 755 -27.03 6.10 23.73
N LEU A 756 -28.10 5.35 23.46
CA LEU A 756 -29.07 5.67 22.42
C LEU A 756 -30.31 6.29 23.07
N ASP A 757 -30.29 7.62 23.22
CA ASP A 757 -31.43 8.38 23.73
C ASP A 757 -32.62 8.30 22.77
N LEU A 758 -33.81 7.93 23.26
CA LEU A 758 -34.98 7.75 22.38
C LEU A 758 -36.34 7.95 23.05
N LEU A 759 -37.38 8.08 22.21
CA LEU A 759 -38.80 8.08 22.57
C LEU A 759 -39.54 7.00 21.78
N PHE A 760 -40.50 6.33 22.40
CA PHE A 760 -41.44 5.44 21.72
C PHE A 760 -42.80 6.12 21.58
N VAL A 761 -43.31 6.21 20.35
CA VAL A 761 -44.59 6.85 20.05
C VAL A 761 -45.50 5.93 19.25
N LEU A 762 -46.77 5.85 19.63
CA LEU A 762 -47.80 4.99 19.06
C LEU A 762 -48.83 5.82 18.27
N ALA A 763 -49.40 5.26 17.21
CA ALA A 763 -50.53 5.89 16.51
C ALA A 763 -51.76 6.03 17.43
N ASP A 764 -52.54 7.11 17.27
CA ASP A 764 -53.68 7.40 18.16
C ASP A 764 -54.81 6.38 18.08
N GLU A 765 -55.05 5.74 16.93
CA GLU A 765 -56.04 4.66 16.81
C GLU A 765 -55.74 3.45 17.73
N ALA A 766 -54.49 3.28 18.15
CA ALA A 766 -54.10 2.29 19.15
C ALA A 766 -54.33 2.74 20.61
N ALA A 767 -54.48 4.05 20.83
CA ALA A 767 -54.62 4.71 22.13
C ALA A 767 -56.06 5.21 22.43
N ASP A 768 -56.91 5.38 21.43
CA ASP A 768 -58.21 6.09 21.46
C ASP A 768 -59.38 5.38 22.19
N ARG A 769 -59.10 4.65 23.27
CA ARG A 769 -60.13 4.35 24.29
C ARG A 769 -59.57 4.61 25.68
N ALA A 770 -59.14 5.85 25.92
CA ALA A 770 -58.61 6.30 27.19
C ALA A 770 -59.54 7.27 27.94
N GLU A 771 -60.83 7.34 27.59
CA GLU A 771 -61.86 7.97 28.42
C GLU A 771 -62.93 6.92 28.80
N GLY A 772 -62.68 6.19 29.88
CA GLY A 772 -63.67 5.32 30.52
C GLY A 772 -63.30 3.84 30.57
N THR A 773 -62.68 3.42 31.67
CA THR A 773 -62.76 2.07 32.25
C THR A 773 -62.71 0.87 31.28
N ALA A 774 -61.54 0.60 30.69
CA ALA A 774 -60.96 -0.72 30.40
C ALA A 774 -59.82 -0.51 29.38
N SER A 775 -58.57 -0.65 29.84
CA SER A 775 -57.39 -0.54 28.98
C SER A 775 -57.56 -1.36 27.69
N THR A 776 -57.45 -0.73 26.53
CA THR A 776 -57.46 -1.47 25.26
C THR A 776 -56.21 -2.34 25.13
N ALA A 777 -56.35 -3.45 24.41
CA ALA A 777 -55.24 -4.34 24.10
C ALA A 777 -54.11 -3.62 23.33
N GLY A 778 -54.45 -2.67 22.45
CA GLY A 778 -53.49 -1.93 21.60
C GLY A 778 -52.44 -1.12 22.38
N GLY A 779 -52.85 -0.23 23.28
CA GLY A 779 -51.91 0.55 24.11
C GLY A 779 -51.06 -0.32 25.05
N ARG A 780 -51.63 -1.40 25.60
CA ARG A 780 -50.86 -2.39 26.39
C ARG A 780 -49.82 -3.13 25.55
N LEU A 781 -50.20 -3.53 24.32
CA LEU A 781 -49.30 -4.19 23.38
C LEU A 781 -48.18 -3.26 22.91
N GLY A 782 -48.47 -1.97 22.67
CA GLY A 782 -47.46 -0.97 22.28
C GLY A 782 -46.42 -0.72 23.38
N SER A 783 -46.86 -0.56 24.64
CA SER A 783 -45.93 -0.45 25.78
C SER A 783 -45.13 -1.73 26.00
N ALA A 784 -45.77 -2.91 25.89
CA ALA A 784 -45.08 -4.19 26.00
C ALA A 784 -44.04 -4.39 24.88
N LEU A 785 -44.32 -3.91 23.66
CA LEU A 785 -43.36 -3.90 22.56
C LEU A 785 -42.16 -3.00 22.86
N ALA A 786 -42.38 -1.78 23.35
CA ALA A 786 -41.31 -0.87 23.72
C ALA A 786 -40.42 -1.45 24.84
N GLU A 787 -41.04 -2.03 25.88
CA GLU A 787 -40.32 -2.74 26.96
C GLU A 787 -39.54 -3.93 26.41
N ALA A 788 -40.13 -4.73 25.51
CA ALA A 788 -39.45 -5.87 24.89
C ALA A 788 -38.22 -5.44 24.08
N VAL A 789 -38.29 -4.33 23.33
CA VAL A 789 -37.16 -3.76 22.59
C VAL A 789 -36.04 -3.32 23.55
N ILE A 790 -36.39 -2.60 24.62
CA ILE A 790 -35.43 -2.17 25.65
C ILE A 790 -34.74 -3.37 26.31
N ASP A 791 -35.53 -4.36 26.75
CA ASP A 791 -35.02 -5.53 27.47
C ASP A 791 -34.15 -6.42 26.59
N SER A 792 -34.44 -6.47 25.29
CA SER A 792 -33.70 -7.27 24.31
C SER A 792 -32.22 -6.86 24.19
N THR A 793 -31.88 -5.61 24.51
CA THR A 793 -30.48 -5.13 24.54
C THR A 793 -29.58 -5.94 25.47
N ARG A 794 -30.16 -6.60 26.49
CA ARG A 794 -29.40 -7.49 27.40
C ARG A 794 -28.72 -8.63 26.64
N PHE A 795 -29.32 -9.13 25.56
CA PHE A 795 -28.77 -10.22 24.75
C PHE A 795 -27.52 -9.79 23.97
N LEU A 796 -27.47 -8.54 23.52
CA LEU A 796 -26.28 -7.94 22.91
C LEU A 796 -25.20 -7.65 23.97
N ARG A 797 -25.59 -7.16 25.15
CA ARG A 797 -24.64 -6.91 26.27
C ARG A 797 -23.98 -8.18 26.78
N GLN A 798 -24.73 -9.28 26.89
CA GLN A 798 -24.18 -10.60 27.23
C GLN A 798 -23.13 -11.09 26.21
N ARG A 799 -23.17 -10.57 24.98
CA ARG A 799 -22.21 -10.86 23.90
C ARG A 799 -21.13 -9.79 23.77
N GLY A 800 -20.99 -8.90 24.75
CA GLY A 800 -19.91 -7.91 24.81
C GLY A 800 -20.14 -6.66 23.95
N LEU A 801 -21.36 -6.39 23.51
CA LEU A 801 -21.70 -5.13 22.83
C LEU A 801 -22.29 -4.12 23.83
N PRO A 802 -21.69 -2.93 24.01
CA PRO A 802 -22.25 -1.87 24.85
C PRO A 802 -23.40 -1.14 24.13
N PHE A 803 -24.48 -1.86 23.84
CA PHE A 803 -25.67 -1.35 23.18
C PHE A 803 -26.74 -1.03 24.24
N VAL A 804 -26.93 0.25 24.57
CA VAL A 804 -27.81 0.71 25.64
C VAL A 804 -28.85 1.68 25.07
N LEU A 805 -30.13 1.36 25.27
CA LEU A 805 -31.25 2.23 24.93
C LEU A 805 -31.65 3.05 26.16
N ASP A 806 -31.74 4.37 26.01
CA ASP A 806 -32.08 5.29 27.10
C ASP A 806 -33.40 6.05 26.82
N PRO A 807 -34.53 5.60 27.38
CA PRO A 807 -35.81 6.28 27.24
C PRO A 807 -36.05 7.36 28.30
N ARG A 808 -35.04 7.81 29.06
CA ARG A 808 -35.24 8.74 30.20
C ARG A 808 -35.65 10.15 29.81
N LEU A 809 -35.40 10.56 28.57
CA LEU A 809 -35.80 11.87 28.04
C LEU A 809 -37.28 11.93 27.62
N ARG A 810 -38.06 10.87 27.87
CA ARG A 810 -39.51 10.87 27.63
C ARG A 810 -40.26 11.77 28.62
N PRO A 811 -41.46 12.23 28.25
CA PRO A 811 -42.35 12.98 29.14
C PRO A 811 -42.53 12.32 30.51
N ASP A 812 -42.47 13.11 31.58
CA ASP A 812 -42.47 12.67 32.98
C ASP A 812 -41.28 11.76 33.37
N GLY A 813 -40.27 11.66 32.50
CA GLY A 813 -39.03 10.92 32.72
C GLY A 813 -39.27 9.45 33.07
N ARG A 814 -38.58 8.97 34.11
CA ARG A 814 -38.70 7.56 34.57
C ARG A 814 -40.11 7.18 35.06
N PHE A 815 -40.94 8.17 35.40
CA PHE A 815 -42.29 7.95 35.93
C PHE A 815 -43.36 8.00 34.83
N GLY A 816 -43.02 8.48 33.63
CA GLY A 816 -43.89 8.48 32.47
C GLY A 816 -43.99 7.13 31.78
N ALA A 817 -45.05 6.97 30.99
CA ALA A 817 -45.28 5.79 30.16
C ALA A 817 -44.10 5.57 29.19
N VAL A 818 -43.66 4.32 29.03
CA VAL A 818 -42.53 3.97 28.16
C VAL A 818 -42.82 4.30 26.69
N ALA A 819 -44.06 4.08 26.26
CA ALA A 819 -44.58 4.50 24.97
C ALA A 819 -45.82 5.38 25.17
N MET A 820 -45.98 6.40 24.32
CA MET A 820 -47.12 7.33 24.39
C MET A 820 -47.82 7.46 23.05
N SER A 821 -49.09 7.86 23.04
CA SER A 821 -49.78 8.21 21.80
C SER A 821 -49.33 9.56 21.26
N VAL A 822 -49.61 9.82 19.98
CA VAL A 822 -49.35 11.12 19.34
C VAL A 822 -50.10 12.24 20.07
N ALA A 823 -51.38 12.06 20.38
CA ALA A 823 -52.20 13.01 21.13
C ALA A 823 -51.64 13.31 22.53
N GLN A 824 -51.22 12.27 23.27
CA GLN A 824 -50.62 12.44 24.60
C GLN A 824 -49.30 13.23 24.54
N LEU A 825 -48.47 12.91 23.55
CA LEU A 825 -47.20 13.59 23.30
C LEU A 825 -47.43 15.07 22.98
N GLN A 826 -48.36 15.36 22.08
CA GLN A 826 -48.70 16.73 21.70
C GLN A 826 -49.23 17.52 22.90
N GLN A 827 -50.20 16.98 23.63
CA GLN A 827 -50.77 17.63 24.82
C GLN A 827 -49.70 17.94 25.86
N TYR A 828 -48.75 17.02 26.08
CA TYR A 828 -47.66 17.24 27.03
C TYR A 828 -46.80 18.45 26.67
N TYR A 829 -46.32 18.50 25.43
CA TYR A 829 -45.43 19.56 24.97
C TYR A 829 -46.12 20.91 24.79
N GLU A 830 -47.44 20.92 24.58
CA GLU A 830 -48.23 22.15 24.55
C GLU A 830 -48.49 22.75 25.94
N SER A 831 -48.61 21.92 26.98
CA SER A 831 -49.13 22.37 28.28
C SER A 831 -48.19 22.26 29.48
N ARG A 832 -47.21 21.34 29.47
CA ARG A 832 -46.39 21.03 30.66
C ARG A 832 -44.88 21.06 30.45
N ALA A 833 -44.40 20.89 29.21
CA ALA A 833 -42.98 20.68 28.97
C ALA A 833 -42.11 21.87 29.37
N GLU A 834 -41.02 21.58 30.08
CA GLU A 834 -40.02 22.56 30.48
C GLU A 834 -39.08 22.91 29.32
N MET A 835 -38.35 24.02 29.45
CA MET A 835 -37.49 24.52 28.38
C MET A 835 -36.35 23.55 28.02
N TRP A 836 -35.82 22.81 28.99
CA TRP A 836 -34.74 21.84 28.74
C TRP A 836 -35.23 20.62 27.96
N GLU A 837 -36.50 20.24 28.11
CA GLU A 837 -37.12 19.16 27.32
C GLU A 837 -37.23 19.60 25.86
N ARG A 838 -37.68 20.84 25.63
CA ARG A 838 -37.70 21.44 24.29
C ARG A 838 -36.29 21.53 23.69
N GLN A 839 -35.28 21.86 24.49
CA GLN A 839 -33.88 21.87 24.05
C GLN A 839 -33.41 20.46 23.64
N ALA A 840 -33.80 19.41 24.37
CA ALA A 840 -33.47 18.03 24.03
C ALA A 840 -34.11 17.56 22.70
N LEU A 841 -35.29 18.09 22.36
CA LEU A 841 -36.01 17.80 21.12
C LEU A 841 -35.40 18.43 19.86
N ILE A 842 -34.45 19.36 19.98
CA ILE A 842 -33.79 19.98 18.81
C ILE A 842 -33.20 18.93 17.87
N LYS A 843 -32.69 17.83 18.44
CA LYS A 843 -32.05 16.73 17.71
C LYS A 843 -33.02 15.59 17.36
N ALA A 844 -34.33 15.76 17.58
CA ALA A 844 -35.32 14.71 17.37
C ALA A 844 -35.41 14.28 15.90
N ARG A 845 -35.29 12.97 15.65
CA ARG A 845 -35.38 12.37 14.32
C ARG A 845 -35.94 10.94 14.40
N LEU A 846 -36.69 10.52 13.39
CA LEU A 846 -37.07 9.11 13.24
C LEU A 846 -35.82 8.24 13.05
N VAL A 847 -35.69 7.17 13.86
CA VAL A 847 -34.56 6.23 13.80
C VAL A 847 -34.98 4.79 13.51
N ALA A 848 -36.24 4.42 13.81
CA ALA A 848 -36.81 3.11 13.49
C ALA A 848 -38.35 3.14 13.58
N GLY A 849 -39.03 2.20 12.92
CA GLY A 849 -40.49 2.04 12.97
C GLY A 849 -41.22 2.68 11.79
N SER A 850 -42.51 3.01 11.97
CA SER A 850 -43.38 3.54 10.92
C SER A 850 -42.91 4.93 10.43
N GLU A 851 -42.60 5.03 9.14
CA GLU A 851 -42.15 6.27 8.51
C GLU A 851 -43.21 7.37 8.55
N GLU A 852 -44.47 7.04 8.23
CA GLU A 852 -45.59 7.98 8.24
C GLU A 852 -45.85 8.54 9.65
N LEU A 853 -45.93 7.65 10.65
CA LEU A 853 -46.09 8.05 12.04
C LEU A 853 -44.90 8.87 12.52
N GLY A 854 -43.68 8.44 12.21
CA GLY A 854 -42.45 9.12 12.57
C GLY A 854 -42.36 10.53 12.00
N ALA A 855 -42.74 10.72 10.73
CA ALA A 855 -42.78 12.03 10.09
C ALA A 855 -43.76 12.98 10.79
N ASN A 856 -44.96 12.47 11.14
CA ASN A 856 -45.96 13.24 11.90
C ASN A 856 -45.43 13.64 13.28
N VAL A 857 -44.84 12.68 14.01
CA VAL A 857 -44.29 12.92 15.35
C VAL A 857 -43.15 13.95 15.32
N VAL A 858 -42.21 13.83 14.37
CA VAL A 858 -41.10 14.79 14.24
C VAL A 858 -41.64 16.20 13.96
N GLU A 859 -42.70 16.35 13.18
CA GLU A 859 -43.32 17.65 12.93
C GLU A 859 -43.97 18.23 14.19
N ILE A 860 -44.65 17.41 15.00
CA ILE A 860 -45.20 17.83 16.29
C ILE A 860 -44.09 18.30 17.23
N LEU A 861 -43.01 17.54 17.34
CA LEU A 861 -41.86 17.90 18.17
C LEU A 861 -41.20 19.19 17.66
N ARG A 862 -41.06 19.37 16.35
CA ARG A 862 -40.55 20.62 15.75
C ARG A 862 -41.43 21.82 16.10
N ARG A 863 -42.75 21.67 16.10
CA ARG A 863 -43.68 22.74 16.52
C ARG A 863 -43.49 23.08 18.00
N ALA A 864 -43.33 22.08 18.85
CA ALA A 864 -43.02 22.30 20.26
C ALA A 864 -41.69 23.05 20.47
N VAL A 865 -40.70 22.85 19.61
CA VAL A 865 -39.40 23.54 19.71
C VAL A 865 -39.45 24.96 19.13
N TYR A 866 -39.98 25.13 17.92
CA TYR A 866 -39.78 26.34 17.11
C TYR A 866 -41.03 27.19 16.86
N CYS A 867 -42.24 26.70 17.15
CA CYS A 867 -43.48 27.45 16.88
C CYS A 867 -44.02 28.20 18.12
N SER A 868 -43.47 27.94 19.31
CA SER A 868 -43.71 28.78 20.49
C SER A 868 -42.76 29.98 20.49
N PRO A 869 -43.21 31.20 20.85
CA PRO A 869 -42.33 32.36 20.93
C PRO A 869 -41.15 32.11 21.89
N PHE A 870 -39.93 32.31 21.41
CA PHE A 870 -38.75 32.23 22.25
C PHE A 870 -38.60 33.53 23.06
N THR A 871 -38.84 33.46 24.38
CA THR A 871 -38.87 34.62 25.28
C THR A 871 -37.54 34.80 26.00
N GLN A 872 -37.36 35.94 26.65
CA GLN A 872 -36.19 36.18 27.50
C GLN A 872 -36.14 35.23 28.72
N GLU A 873 -37.29 34.78 29.21
CA GLU A 873 -37.37 33.76 30.27
C GLU A 873 -36.87 32.40 29.78
N HIS A 874 -37.21 32.01 28.55
CA HIS A 874 -36.69 30.78 27.93
C HIS A 874 -35.16 30.85 27.75
N ASP A 875 -34.63 31.99 27.31
CA ASP A 875 -33.18 32.21 27.21
C ASP A 875 -32.48 32.07 28.57
N ALA A 876 -33.03 32.72 29.60
CA ALA A 876 -32.54 32.62 30.97
C ALA A 876 -32.59 31.19 31.51
N ALA A 877 -33.63 30.42 31.19
CA ALA A 877 -33.77 29.02 31.58
C ALA A 877 -32.69 28.13 30.95
N VAL A 878 -32.38 28.32 29.65
CA VAL A 878 -31.28 27.60 28.97
C VAL A 878 -29.92 27.91 29.62
N ARG A 879 -29.66 29.18 29.94
CA ARG A 879 -28.44 29.61 30.65
C ARG A 879 -28.33 29.02 32.05
N ALA A 880 -29.43 29.06 32.81
CA ALA A 880 -29.50 28.50 34.16
C ALA A 880 -29.26 26.98 34.13
N MET A 881 -29.80 26.28 33.13
CA MET A 881 -29.58 24.85 32.93
C MET A 881 -28.10 24.53 32.72
N LYS A 882 -27.41 25.28 31.85
CA LYS A 882 -25.96 25.09 31.62
C LYS A 882 -25.15 25.29 32.90
N THR A 883 -25.45 26.35 33.63
CA THR A 883 -24.80 26.67 34.91
C THR A 883 -25.01 25.54 35.93
N ARG A 884 -26.23 25.01 36.01
CA ARG A 884 -26.56 23.89 36.90
C ARG A 884 -25.76 22.64 36.52
N ILE A 885 -25.73 22.27 35.24
CA ILE A 885 -24.97 21.12 34.74
C ILE A 885 -23.48 21.24 35.06
N GLU A 886 -22.88 22.42 34.85
CA GLU A 886 -21.50 22.67 35.24
C GLU A 886 -21.31 22.48 36.76
N SER A 887 -22.17 23.07 37.59
CA SER A 887 -22.03 23.01 39.05
C SER A 887 -22.27 21.63 39.67
N GLU A 888 -23.17 20.83 39.09
CA GLU A 888 -23.60 19.55 39.67
C GLU A 888 -22.85 18.34 39.10
N ARG A 889 -22.34 18.42 37.87
CA ARG A 889 -21.77 17.27 37.15
C ARG A 889 -20.28 17.38 36.84
N LEU A 890 -19.72 18.59 36.72
CA LEU A 890 -18.28 18.77 36.52
C LEU A 890 -17.57 18.62 37.87
N LYS A 891 -16.60 17.71 37.96
CA LYS A 891 -15.82 17.55 39.19
C LYS A 891 -14.79 18.67 39.32
N ARG A 892 -14.55 19.10 40.55
CA ARG A 892 -13.55 20.12 40.87
C ARG A 892 -12.16 19.67 40.43
N GLY A 893 -11.44 20.52 39.68
CA GLY A 893 -10.12 20.22 39.15
C GLY A 893 -10.11 19.58 37.75
N GLU A 894 -11.28 19.27 37.17
CA GLU A 894 -11.41 18.69 35.82
C GLU A 894 -11.79 19.73 34.76
N GLU A 895 -11.70 21.02 35.07
CA GLU A 895 -12.22 22.12 34.25
C GLU A 895 -11.63 22.15 32.82
N TYR A 896 -10.39 21.69 32.64
CA TYR A 896 -9.71 21.59 31.34
C TYR A 896 -9.21 20.18 31.02
N SER A 897 -9.76 19.16 31.68
CA SER A 897 -9.45 17.76 31.39
C SER A 897 -10.69 16.93 31.06
N ASP A 898 -11.90 17.36 31.44
CA ASP A 898 -13.15 16.78 30.93
C ASP A 898 -13.49 17.39 29.56
N LEU A 899 -13.37 16.58 28.51
CA LEU A 899 -13.57 17.00 27.12
C LEU A 899 -15.04 17.30 26.79
N LYS A 900 -15.99 16.83 27.61
CA LYS A 900 -17.42 17.00 27.38
C LYS A 900 -17.99 18.13 28.22
N LEU A 901 -17.85 18.04 29.54
CA LEU A 901 -18.46 18.96 30.52
C LEU A 901 -17.51 20.06 30.97
N GLY A 902 -16.21 19.94 30.73
CA GLY A 902 -15.21 20.96 31.08
C GLY A 902 -15.44 22.29 30.35
N HIS A 903 -14.75 23.33 30.83
CA HIS A 903 -14.82 24.66 30.27
C HIS A 903 -14.28 24.67 28.84
N GLY A 904 -15.14 25.01 27.88
CA GLY A 904 -14.84 24.93 26.45
C GLY A 904 -14.79 23.51 25.88
N GLY A 905 -15.37 22.53 26.60
CA GLY A 905 -15.62 21.18 26.09
C GLY A 905 -16.79 21.13 25.12
N LEU A 906 -17.13 19.92 24.66
CA LEU A 906 -18.19 19.68 23.68
C LEU A 906 -19.56 20.26 24.11
N SER A 907 -19.87 20.23 25.41
CA SER A 907 -21.14 20.76 25.95
C SER A 907 -21.25 22.28 25.78
N ASP A 908 -20.15 23.03 25.78
CA ASP A 908 -20.20 24.49 25.55
C ASP A 908 -20.61 24.78 24.10
N CYS A 909 -20.03 24.06 23.14
CA CYS A 909 -20.42 24.13 21.73
C CYS A 909 -21.90 23.77 21.53
N GLU A 910 -22.36 22.65 22.14
CA GLU A 910 -23.74 22.19 22.03
C GLU A 910 -24.74 23.22 22.58
N PHE A 911 -24.48 23.78 23.76
CA PHE A 911 -25.40 24.74 24.39
C PHE A 911 -25.46 26.07 23.63
N VAL A 912 -24.33 26.58 23.13
CA VAL A 912 -24.34 27.77 22.25
C VAL A 912 -25.14 27.48 21.00
N THR A 913 -24.87 26.37 20.34
CA THR A 913 -25.56 26.00 19.10
C THR A 913 -27.06 25.92 19.33
N GLN A 914 -27.50 25.13 20.32
CA GLN A 914 -28.91 24.93 20.64
C GLN A 914 -29.63 26.24 21.01
N LEU A 915 -29.00 27.12 21.79
CA LEU A 915 -29.56 28.43 22.11
C LEU A 915 -29.83 29.24 20.83
N TYR A 916 -28.87 29.29 19.92
CA TYR A 916 -29.03 30.05 18.68
C TYR A 916 -30.00 29.36 17.72
N GLN A 917 -30.09 28.02 17.71
CA GLN A 917 -31.15 27.32 16.99
C GLN A 917 -32.54 27.70 17.51
N LEU A 918 -32.72 27.80 18.83
CA LEU A 918 -33.99 28.24 19.42
C LEU A 918 -34.35 29.69 19.05
N ARG A 919 -33.35 30.57 18.95
CA ARG A 919 -33.53 31.98 18.56
C ARG A 919 -33.86 32.15 17.06
N PHE A 920 -33.12 31.47 16.18
CA PHE A 920 -33.18 31.70 14.72
C PHE A 920 -33.98 30.63 13.96
N GLY A 921 -34.11 29.43 14.53
CA GLY A 921 -34.86 28.33 13.95
C GLY A 921 -36.32 28.66 13.61
N PRO A 922 -37.08 29.45 14.39
CA PRO A 922 -38.45 29.83 14.03
C PRO A 922 -38.54 30.48 12.64
N GLU A 923 -37.63 31.40 12.32
CA GLU A 923 -37.60 32.16 11.05
C GLU A 923 -36.79 31.46 9.95
N HIS A 924 -35.80 30.65 10.33
CA HIS A 924 -34.87 30.02 9.40
C HIS A 924 -34.87 28.49 9.53
N PRO A 925 -35.63 27.76 8.69
CA PRO A 925 -35.66 26.30 8.71
C PRO A 925 -34.29 25.64 8.53
N SER A 926 -33.37 26.26 7.79
CA SER A 926 -31.99 25.76 7.62
C SER A 926 -31.21 25.68 8.94
N ALA A 927 -31.50 26.54 9.92
CA ALA A 927 -30.87 26.51 11.24
C ALA A 927 -31.36 25.34 12.11
N ARG A 928 -32.39 24.59 11.68
CA ARG A 928 -32.97 23.45 12.42
C ARG A 928 -32.23 22.13 12.16
N ALA A 929 -31.00 22.18 11.66
CA ALA A 929 -30.17 20.98 11.47
C ALA A 929 -29.97 20.23 12.80
N VAL A 930 -30.03 18.90 12.77
CA VAL A 930 -29.95 18.07 13.99
C VAL A 930 -28.51 17.88 14.49
N GLY A 931 -27.53 17.92 13.59
CA GLY A 931 -26.10 17.86 13.93
C GLY A 931 -25.57 19.22 14.36
N THR A 932 -24.71 19.24 15.38
CA THR A 932 -24.16 20.45 16.00
C THR A 932 -23.30 21.23 15.01
N THR A 933 -22.41 20.56 14.26
CA THR A 933 -21.54 21.22 13.26
C THR A 933 -22.36 21.79 12.10
N GLN A 934 -23.29 21.01 11.57
CA GLN A 934 -24.23 21.44 10.52
C GLN A 934 -25.08 22.64 10.97
N ALA A 935 -25.53 22.64 12.24
CA ALA A 935 -26.28 23.74 12.81
C ALA A 935 -25.42 24.99 12.99
N LEU A 936 -24.16 24.88 13.42
CA LEU A 936 -23.22 26.00 13.49
C LEU A 936 -23.00 26.64 12.10
N ASP A 937 -22.78 25.83 11.07
CA ASP A 937 -22.62 26.29 9.70
C ASP A 937 -23.90 26.99 9.18
N ALA A 938 -25.06 26.40 9.45
CA ALA A 938 -26.35 26.99 9.08
C ALA A 938 -26.61 28.32 9.81
N LEU A 939 -26.28 28.39 11.11
CA LEU A 939 -26.40 29.60 11.92
C LEU A 939 -25.48 30.71 11.42
N ALA A 940 -24.28 30.39 10.94
CA ALA A 940 -23.41 31.36 10.28
C ALA A 940 -24.03 31.91 8.98
N CYS A 941 -24.62 31.02 8.16
CA CYS A 941 -25.23 31.40 6.89
C CYS A 941 -26.43 32.34 7.05
N VAL A 942 -27.21 32.17 8.12
CA VAL A 942 -28.39 33.01 8.39
C VAL A 942 -28.07 34.24 9.25
N GLY A 943 -26.79 34.48 9.55
CA GLY A 943 -26.35 35.62 10.36
C GLY A 943 -26.63 35.49 11.86
N GLY A 944 -26.99 34.27 12.32
CA GLY A 944 -27.19 33.98 13.74
C GLY A 944 -25.88 33.98 14.53
N LEU A 945 -24.78 33.51 13.93
CA LEU A 945 -23.44 33.60 14.50
C LEU A 945 -22.48 34.23 13.48
N PRO A 946 -21.42 34.94 13.93
CA PRO A 946 -20.36 35.34 13.01
C PRO A 946 -19.70 34.11 12.40
N PRO A 947 -19.42 34.10 11.08
CA PRO A 947 -18.80 32.96 10.41
C PRO A 947 -17.45 32.53 11.01
N SER A 948 -16.65 33.47 11.51
CA SER A 948 -15.38 33.19 12.20
C SER A 948 -15.59 32.34 13.46
N ASP A 949 -16.61 32.67 14.25
CA ASP A 949 -16.84 32.05 15.55
C ASP A 949 -17.45 30.65 15.35
N ALA A 950 -18.40 30.53 14.42
CA ALA A 950 -18.96 29.25 14.02
C ALA A 950 -17.88 28.28 13.51
N ALA A 951 -16.98 28.75 12.63
CA ALA A 951 -15.88 27.95 12.12
C ALA A 951 -14.94 27.44 13.24
N ARG A 952 -14.62 28.29 14.23
CA ARG A 952 -13.81 27.87 15.39
C ARG A 952 -14.53 26.88 16.29
N PHE A 953 -15.84 27.05 16.55
CA PHE A 953 -16.62 26.05 17.27
C PHE A 953 -16.64 24.71 16.55
N VAL A 954 -16.83 24.70 15.22
CA VAL A 954 -16.82 23.48 14.42
C VAL A 954 -15.45 22.79 14.47
N GLU A 955 -14.37 23.53 14.25
CA GLU A 955 -13.00 22.98 14.29
C GLU A 955 -12.67 22.37 15.66
N ASN A 956 -12.97 23.09 16.74
CA ASN A 956 -12.70 22.62 18.10
C ASN A 956 -13.62 21.46 18.49
N TYR A 957 -14.88 21.47 18.08
CA TYR A 957 -15.81 20.34 18.29
C TYR A 957 -15.31 19.07 17.61
N ARG A 958 -14.88 19.17 16.34
CA ARG A 958 -14.29 18.04 15.59
C ARG A 958 -13.04 17.51 16.27
N TYR A 959 -12.13 18.40 16.67
CA TYR A 959 -10.89 18.02 17.34
C TYR A 959 -11.15 17.31 18.67
N LEU A 960 -11.94 17.92 19.57
CA LEU A 960 -12.26 17.33 20.88
C LEU A 960 -13.04 16.02 20.73
N GLY A 961 -13.93 15.93 19.75
CA GLY A 961 -14.64 14.69 19.40
C GLY A 961 -13.67 13.57 18.99
N ARG A 962 -12.68 13.88 18.16
CA ARG A 962 -11.63 12.93 17.74
C ARG A 962 -10.79 12.43 18.92
N VAL A 963 -10.37 13.35 19.81
CA VAL A 963 -9.63 12.99 21.04
C VAL A 963 -10.47 12.05 21.91
N ARG A 964 -11.75 12.38 22.11
CA ARG A 964 -12.70 11.59 22.90
C ARG A 964 -12.97 10.20 22.30
N ASN A 965 -13.06 10.08 20.98
CA ASN A 965 -13.17 8.77 20.32
C ASN A 965 -11.93 7.92 20.56
N ARG A 966 -10.74 8.51 20.41
CA ARG A 966 -9.48 7.80 20.64
C ARG A 966 -9.33 7.33 22.09
N LEU A 967 -9.73 8.17 23.06
CA LEU A 967 -9.80 7.78 24.47
C LEU A 967 -10.70 6.57 24.70
N ALA A 968 -11.90 6.57 24.10
CA ALA A 968 -12.84 5.46 24.25
C ALA A 968 -12.30 4.15 23.65
N LEU A 969 -11.59 4.23 22.52
CA LEU A 969 -10.97 3.08 21.87
C LEU A 969 -9.83 2.47 22.71
N ILE A 970 -8.99 3.32 23.30
CA ILE A 970 -7.89 2.90 24.20
C ILE A 970 -8.45 2.28 25.47
N ALA A 971 -9.44 2.93 26.09
CA ALA A 971 -10.02 2.47 27.34
C ALA A 971 -10.97 1.28 27.20
N GLY A 972 -11.49 1.05 25.99
CA GLY A 972 -12.52 0.06 25.72
C GLY A 972 -13.91 0.41 26.25
N GLN A 973 -14.08 1.60 26.82
CA GLN A 973 -15.32 2.10 27.40
C GLN A 973 -15.39 3.63 27.23
N PRO A 974 -16.59 4.22 27.25
CA PRO A 974 -16.73 5.67 27.15
C PRO A 974 -16.02 6.38 28.31
N ILE A 975 -15.09 7.28 27.96
CA ILE A 975 -14.37 8.14 28.90
C ILE A 975 -14.37 9.56 28.32
N ASP A 976 -14.76 10.53 29.15
CA ASP A 976 -14.81 11.95 28.79
C ASP A 976 -13.61 12.73 29.37
N THR A 977 -12.94 12.20 30.40
CA THR A 977 -11.83 12.87 31.10
C THR A 977 -10.47 12.35 30.62
N LEU A 978 -9.53 13.26 30.38
CA LEU A 978 -8.14 12.90 30.07
C LEU A 978 -7.50 12.11 31.22
N PRO A 979 -6.73 11.05 30.92
CA PRO A 979 -6.03 10.29 31.95
C PRO A 979 -4.94 11.15 32.60
N SER A 980 -4.76 11.00 33.91
CA SER A 980 -3.63 11.59 34.64
C SER A 980 -2.32 10.83 34.41
N ASP A 981 -2.44 9.59 33.94
CA ASP A 981 -1.31 8.72 33.63
C ASP A 981 -0.60 9.17 32.34
N ARG A 982 0.69 9.47 32.46
CA ARG A 982 1.51 9.97 31.33
C ARG A 982 1.60 8.96 30.19
N GLN A 983 1.62 7.66 30.50
CA GLN A 983 1.71 6.61 29.48
C GLN A 983 0.45 6.59 28.61
N ARG A 984 -0.73 6.57 29.22
CA ARG A 984 -2.00 6.67 28.48
C ARG A 984 -2.13 7.97 27.67
N LEU A 985 -1.61 9.08 28.19
CA LEU A 985 -1.56 10.34 27.44
C LEU A 985 -0.62 10.26 26.24
N ARG A 986 0.53 9.61 26.38
CA ARG A 986 1.46 9.38 25.28
C ARG A 986 0.85 8.44 24.22
N ALA A 987 0.18 7.38 24.65
CA ALA A 987 -0.55 6.48 23.76
C ALA A 987 -1.64 7.21 22.97
N LEU A 988 -2.39 8.08 23.65
CA LEU A 988 -3.37 8.97 23.02
C LEU A 988 -2.71 9.92 22.02
N ALA A 989 -1.60 10.57 22.39
CA ALA A 989 -0.89 11.54 21.55
C ALA A 989 -0.35 10.89 20.27
N ILE A 990 0.42 9.81 20.38
CA ILE A 990 0.96 9.07 19.24
C ILE A 990 -0.20 8.50 18.40
N GLY A 991 -1.26 7.99 19.03
CA GLY A 991 -2.45 7.49 18.35
C GLY A 991 -3.20 8.58 17.54
N LEU A 992 -3.09 9.84 17.94
CA LEU A 992 -3.62 11.00 17.22
C LEU A 992 -2.64 11.58 16.19
N GLY A 993 -1.42 11.01 16.08
CA GLY A 993 -0.38 11.46 15.16
C GLY A 993 0.50 12.59 15.70
N VAL A 994 0.43 12.88 17.00
CA VAL A 994 1.32 13.84 17.66
C VAL A 994 2.66 13.14 17.96
N LEU A 995 3.74 13.68 17.42
CA LEU A 995 5.10 13.13 17.57
C LEU A 995 5.95 14.00 18.50
N ASP A 996 7.02 13.42 19.04
CA ASP A 996 8.01 14.19 19.78
C ASP A 996 8.70 15.19 18.82
N SER A 997 8.84 16.43 19.27
CA SER A 997 9.71 17.43 18.65
C SER A 997 10.85 17.70 19.62
N GLY A 998 12.07 17.97 19.16
CA GLY A 998 13.29 17.97 20.01
C GLY A 998 13.24 18.76 21.33
N ALA A 999 12.25 19.65 21.54
CA ALA A 999 12.00 20.36 22.79
C ALA A 999 10.70 19.98 23.55
N ILE A 1000 9.74 19.29 22.93
CA ILE A 1000 8.40 19.01 23.49
C ILE A 1000 8.03 17.54 23.24
N ARG A 1001 7.70 16.82 24.32
CA ARG A 1001 7.20 15.44 24.23
C ARG A 1001 5.78 15.41 23.68
N ALA A 1002 5.43 14.35 22.96
CA ALA A 1002 4.14 14.17 22.31
C ALA A 1002 2.95 14.38 23.27
N GLU A 1003 3.01 13.79 24.47
CA GLU A 1003 1.93 13.93 25.46
C GLU A 1003 1.77 15.37 26.00
N GLU A 1004 2.88 16.12 26.09
CA GLU A 1004 2.88 17.51 26.55
C GLU A 1004 2.32 18.44 25.47
N GLY A 1005 2.70 18.20 24.20
CA GLY A 1005 2.14 18.89 23.04
C GLY A 1005 0.64 18.68 22.90
N LEU A 1006 0.16 17.44 23.05
CA LEU A 1006 -1.27 17.12 23.00
C LEU A 1006 -2.06 17.87 24.08
N ILE A 1007 -1.59 17.86 25.33
CA ILE A 1007 -2.27 18.57 26.44
C ILE A 1007 -2.30 20.07 26.19
N ALA A 1008 -1.21 20.65 25.69
CA ALA A 1008 -1.15 22.07 25.36
C ALA A 1008 -2.19 22.43 24.29
N GLU A 1009 -2.27 21.66 23.21
CA GLU A 1009 -3.25 21.90 22.13
C GLU A 1009 -4.70 21.73 22.63
N ILE A 1010 -5.01 20.68 23.41
CA ILE A 1010 -6.34 20.49 23.98
C ILE A 1010 -6.72 21.69 24.87
N ARG A 1011 -5.80 22.12 25.74
CA ARG A 1011 -6.04 23.23 26.65
C ARG A 1011 -6.25 24.54 25.89
N GLU A 1012 -5.44 24.81 24.87
CA GLU A 1012 -5.60 26.00 24.01
C GLU A 1012 -6.97 26.03 23.34
N ARG A 1013 -7.38 24.92 22.70
CA ARG A 1013 -8.68 24.80 22.04
C ARG A 1013 -9.86 24.92 23.01
N MET A 1014 -9.76 24.31 24.19
CA MET A 1014 -10.77 24.43 25.23
C MET A 1014 -10.85 25.89 25.75
N GLN A 1015 -9.73 26.54 26.00
CA GLN A 1015 -9.72 27.94 26.44
C GLN A 1015 -10.32 28.89 25.39
N GLU A 1016 -9.98 28.69 24.13
CA GLU A 1016 -10.57 29.46 23.03
C GLU A 1016 -12.07 29.23 22.92
N THR A 1017 -12.50 27.97 22.93
CA THR A 1017 -13.92 27.60 22.90
C THR A 1017 -14.66 28.23 24.08
N ARG A 1018 -14.06 28.22 25.28
CA ARG A 1018 -14.66 28.85 26.45
C ARG A 1018 -14.78 30.36 26.29
N ARG A 1019 -13.78 31.02 25.72
CA ARG A 1019 -13.82 32.46 25.45
C ARG A 1019 -14.95 32.83 24.48
N LEU A 1020 -15.10 32.05 23.41
CA LEU A 1020 -16.19 32.24 22.44
C LEU A 1020 -17.55 31.95 23.07
N PHE A 1021 -17.64 30.89 23.88
CA PHE A 1021 -18.83 30.56 24.67
C PHE A 1021 -19.22 31.73 25.57
N GLU A 1022 -18.29 32.29 26.35
CA GLU A 1022 -18.58 33.43 27.22
C GLU A 1022 -19.05 34.65 26.41
N LEU A 1023 -18.40 34.94 25.28
CA LEU A 1023 -18.78 36.04 24.39
C LEU A 1023 -20.20 35.87 23.82
N ARG A 1024 -20.58 34.67 23.38
CA ARG A 1024 -21.84 34.43 22.64
C ARG A 1024 -22.99 33.94 23.50
N PHE A 1025 -22.68 33.25 24.60
CA PHE A 1025 -23.64 32.65 25.52
C PHE A 1025 -23.80 33.44 26.83
N THR A 1026 -22.84 34.26 27.26
CA THR A 1026 -22.99 35.02 28.52
C THR A 1026 -23.10 36.53 28.31
N ALA A 1027 -22.30 37.13 27.42
CA ALA A 1027 -22.20 38.58 27.24
C ALA A 1027 -23.36 39.24 26.45
N ASP A 1028 -24.18 38.45 25.75
CA ASP A 1028 -25.32 38.94 24.97
C ASP A 1028 -26.47 39.55 25.83
N THR A 1029 -26.30 39.53 27.16
CA THR A 1029 -27.15 40.22 28.15
C THR A 1029 -27.02 41.74 28.12
N ALA A 1030 -25.92 42.31 27.59
CA ALA A 1030 -25.70 43.75 27.64
C ALA A 1030 -26.37 44.55 26.50
N ARG A 1031 -26.81 43.89 25.42
CA ARG A 1031 -27.44 44.57 24.27
C ARG A 1031 -28.97 44.62 24.33
N SER A 1032 -29.62 43.81 25.18
CA SER A 1032 -31.09 43.84 25.36
C SER A 1032 -31.56 44.71 26.52
N VAL A 1033 -30.66 45.27 27.33
CA VAL A 1033 -31.02 46.21 28.42
C VAL A 1033 -31.05 47.67 27.94
N ASN A 1034 -30.66 47.96 26.68
CA ASN A 1034 -30.63 49.30 26.09
C ASN A 1034 -31.36 49.39 24.73
N ALA A 1035 -32.30 48.50 24.43
CA ALA A 1035 -33.18 48.58 23.26
C ALA A 1035 -34.64 48.67 23.68
#